data_AF-A0A9P5LP77-F1
#
_entry.id   AF-A0A9P5LP77-F1
#
_cell.length_a   1.000
_cell.length_b   1.000
_cell.length_c   1.000
_cell.angle_alpha   90.00
_cell.angle_beta   90.00
_cell.angle_gamma   90.00
#
_symmetry.space_group_name_H-M   'P 1'
#
loop_
_entity.id
_entity.type
_entity.pdbx_description
1 polymer ?
#
loop_
_entity_poly.entity_id
_entity_poly.type
_entity_poly.pdbx_seq_one_letter_code
_entity_poly.pdbx_strand_id
1 'polypeptide(L)'
;MSNRRGGKSSHSSRRPVASNKEPDTVLKEKYGPYPGQTNDRHSGLTPIVPHITTGGVGKVDASTLRREQQQKNAFYNFTAKQLLDLDANITSTRSLKESDLNIPLLPCFKRDRWKTNGNPYTLGRLGPGKWFAQNDVVWELLQPTLQLASMLLINIQSDLYDTFLCGKRIPIDPERIPENLPERATPQFVKTLFSTKPRGLVPDDPALQKSKKMLLHAMSSFVFLKFKDVTETFSFNGCTKCGLQKIPDSIPILHCHIILNHTNLEPLLRPNITASEKLAYQWRVAVTLTHEWQVTPPLYFHAMFNISEFIRAKRDKFLSSWNLGSEPYYENHSIQECGFLMEQVALGGVTRGERNPKGSLYPTTALFWTEWPTVYWASYTSSFTLKTPALNPRYNFYPIPVTHFEDVHQMSFWLHTVRAFGTKMLGLRSNKVRMQVTRLPHFPDVYVLSTDDAEIKHFEWKATHMTLKSKQDMSPDERRACKAGDDLIKRAELNEVFFIESSEQSNQLKAIVDFNRSLKDRLEAITSGTQSVQGQEIKQQDPVEIIKISMQTQYDMLMGATMAHRAAVNTYFQMAIFGDVTIEIKDHLLMFNQGFRGFARQIAHEYWTDELSRDYEDIDERLEFVRQMLYSPADEKSQKYALEYEEFGDIAIIMNAYDQFHTEPEYMGQVISQGVEVLETRWRSSRYARTCANIIKLAKSIVTEETEDAFDTINKIEAKIQTLIFLLNGEENKRCDSWTSTLDDMIKKMRKISSDLFDKIMATEDIYMDKYDPMDVDDVSMVNDMDDTDEMDLVPGQPA
;
A
#
# COMPACT_ATOMS: atom_id res chain seq x y z
N MET A 1 -74.41 1.94 -26.62
CA MET A 1 -73.99 1.87 -25.20
C MET A 1 -72.59 1.25 -25.18
N SER A 2 -71.58 1.72 -24.44
CA SER A 2 -71.51 2.83 -23.49
C SER A 2 -70.10 3.48 -23.48
N ASN A 3 -70.03 4.82 -23.35
CA ASN A 3 -68.96 5.69 -22.78
C ASN A 3 -67.44 5.32 -22.93
N ARG A 4 -66.59 6.20 -23.52
CA ARG A 4 -65.95 7.44 -22.94
C ARG A 4 -65.00 7.11 -21.77
N ARG A 5 -63.75 7.62 -21.63
CA ARG A 5 -62.84 8.63 -22.27
C ARG A 5 -61.41 8.03 -22.25
N GLY A 6 -60.32 8.57 -22.82
CA GLY A 6 -60.02 9.80 -23.58
C GLY A 6 -58.52 10.17 -23.41
N GLY A 7 -58.05 11.23 -24.09
CA GLY A 7 -56.69 11.79 -23.89
C GLY A 7 -55.66 11.46 -25.00
N LYS A 8 -55.20 12.50 -25.71
CA LYS A 8 -53.97 12.45 -26.53
C LYS A 8 -52.79 12.88 -25.64
N SER A 9 -51.73 12.09 -25.55
CA SER A 9 -50.46 12.52 -24.95
C SER A 9 -49.51 13.08 -26.01
N SER A 10 -48.81 14.16 -25.67
CA SER A 10 -47.81 14.78 -26.54
C SER A 10 -46.53 13.94 -26.60
N HIS A 11 -45.95 13.81 -27.79
CA HIS A 11 -44.57 13.33 -27.92
C HIS A 11 -43.61 14.41 -27.42
N SER A 12 -43.05 14.23 -26.23
CA SER A 12 -41.85 14.97 -25.82
C SER A 12 -40.62 14.23 -26.33
N SER A 13 -39.79 14.91 -27.12
CA SER A 13 -38.53 14.37 -27.64
C SER A 13 -37.48 14.35 -26.52
N ARG A 14 -37.59 13.38 -25.60
CA ARG A 14 -36.52 13.10 -24.64
C ARG A 14 -35.27 12.67 -25.42
N ARG A 15 -34.28 13.55 -25.51
CA ARG A 15 -32.89 13.16 -25.81
C ARG A 15 -32.53 12.02 -24.84
N PRO A 16 -31.81 10.97 -25.29
CA PRO A 16 -31.36 9.92 -24.39
C PRO A 16 -30.38 10.55 -23.38
N VAL A 17 -30.81 10.67 -22.13
CA VAL A 17 -29.88 10.95 -21.03
C VAL A 17 -28.99 9.73 -20.93
N ALA A 18 -27.73 9.86 -21.37
CA ALA A 18 -26.73 8.84 -21.16
C ALA A 18 -26.64 8.60 -19.65
N SER A 19 -26.90 7.37 -19.20
CA SER A 19 -26.73 7.04 -17.80
C SER A 19 -25.23 6.99 -17.52
N ASN A 20 -24.69 8.08 -16.96
CA ASN A 20 -23.32 8.16 -16.45
C ASN A 20 -23.16 7.21 -15.25
N LYS A 21 -23.10 5.91 -15.56
CA LYS A 21 -22.61 4.89 -14.66
C LYS A 21 -21.09 5.00 -14.69
N GLU A 22 -20.49 5.28 -13.54
CA GLU A 22 -19.06 5.16 -13.35
C GLU A 22 -18.58 3.77 -13.84
N PRO A 23 -17.37 3.68 -14.43
CA PRO A 23 -16.82 2.43 -14.93
C PRO A 23 -16.60 1.42 -13.80
N ASP A 24 -16.42 0.16 -14.18
CA ASP A 24 -15.91 -0.86 -13.26
C ASP A 24 -14.44 -0.56 -12.91
N THR A 25 -13.99 -0.97 -11.72
CA THR A 25 -12.58 -0.75 -11.33
C THR A 25 -11.66 -1.68 -12.10
N VAL A 26 -10.43 -1.24 -12.40
CA VAL A 26 -9.40 -2.06 -13.10
C VAL A 26 -9.21 -3.44 -12.42
N LEU A 27 -9.33 -3.50 -11.09
CA LEU A 27 -9.26 -4.74 -10.32
C LEU A 27 -10.51 -5.63 -10.53
N LYS A 28 -11.71 -5.06 -10.74
CA LYS A 28 -12.89 -5.82 -11.19
C LYS A 28 -12.73 -6.31 -12.62
N GLU A 29 -12.27 -5.48 -13.54
CA GLU A 29 -12.05 -5.88 -14.94
C GLU A 29 -11.04 -7.04 -15.03
N LYS A 30 -9.98 -6.99 -14.22
CA LYS A 30 -8.90 -7.98 -14.20
C LYS A 30 -9.22 -9.27 -13.42
N TYR A 31 -9.97 -9.19 -12.32
CA TYR A 31 -10.19 -10.35 -11.42
C TYR A 31 -11.67 -10.74 -11.23
N GLY A 32 -12.60 -9.97 -11.78
CA GLY A 32 -14.04 -10.14 -11.60
C GLY A 32 -14.60 -9.51 -10.32
N PRO A 33 -15.94 -9.37 -10.24
CA PRO A 33 -16.65 -8.99 -9.03
C PRO A 33 -16.65 -10.13 -7.99
N TYR A 34 -16.77 -9.80 -6.71
CA TYR A 34 -16.75 -10.78 -5.61
C TYR A 34 -17.84 -11.86 -5.76
N PRO A 35 -17.62 -13.14 -5.37
CA PRO A 35 -18.56 -14.22 -5.64
C PRO A 35 -19.88 -14.00 -4.89
N GLY A 36 -21.01 -14.08 -5.62
CA GLY A 36 -22.33 -13.73 -5.10
C GLY A 36 -22.67 -12.23 -5.15
N GLN A 37 -21.80 -11.37 -5.73
CA GLN A 37 -22.00 -9.92 -5.88
C GLN A 37 -21.66 -9.47 -7.32
N THR A 38 -22.21 -10.13 -8.34
CA THR A 38 -21.91 -9.86 -9.77
C THR A 38 -22.11 -8.41 -10.22
N ASN A 39 -22.88 -7.64 -9.45
CA ASN A 39 -23.34 -6.29 -9.81
C ASN A 39 -22.58 -5.18 -9.06
N ASP A 40 -21.66 -5.50 -8.13
CA ASP A 40 -20.73 -4.51 -7.56
C ASP A 40 -19.77 -4.03 -8.65
N ARG A 41 -19.40 -2.73 -8.68
CA ARG A 41 -18.39 -2.15 -9.58
C ARG A 41 -16.96 -2.47 -9.18
N HIS A 42 -16.76 -3.01 -7.99
CA HIS A 42 -15.46 -3.26 -7.39
C HIS A 42 -15.17 -4.77 -7.30
N SER A 43 -13.90 -5.15 -7.44
CA SER A 43 -13.46 -6.45 -6.96
C SER A 43 -13.39 -6.45 -5.43
N GLY A 44 -13.51 -7.61 -4.79
CA GLY A 44 -13.22 -7.75 -3.35
C GLY A 44 -11.81 -7.30 -2.97
N LEU A 45 -10.89 -7.31 -3.94
CA LEU A 45 -9.50 -6.87 -3.81
C LEU A 45 -9.30 -5.34 -3.86
N THR A 46 -10.35 -4.56 -4.17
CA THR A 46 -10.21 -3.12 -4.42
C THR A 46 -9.91 -2.36 -3.12
N PRO A 47 -8.82 -1.55 -3.04
CA PRO A 47 -8.57 -0.66 -1.92
C PRO A 47 -9.79 0.19 -1.58
N ILE A 48 -10.12 0.27 -0.29
CA ILE A 48 -11.19 1.13 0.21
C ILE A 48 -10.55 2.41 0.70
N VAL A 49 -10.65 3.46 -0.12
CA VAL A 49 -10.26 4.83 0.22
C VAL A 49 -11.45 5.53 0.89
N PRO A 50 -11.26 6.37 1.92
CA PRO A 50 -12.34 7.19 2.47
C PRO A 50 -12.99 8.05 1.38
N HIS A 51 -14.25 7.77 1.05
CA HIS A 51 -14.97 8.52 0.02
C HIS A 51 -15.54 9.82 0.61
N ILE A 52 -14.80 10.91 0.46
CA ILE A 52 -15.18 12.23 0.97
C ILE A 52 -16.17 12.89 -0.01
N THR A 53 -17.42 12.96 0.40
CA THR A 53 -18.50 13.72 -0.26
C THR A 53 -18.53 15.15 0.28
N THR A 54 -19.41 15.99 -0.26
CA THR A 54 -19.72 17.32 0.29
C THR A 54 -20.09 17.24 1.78
N GLY A 55 -21.10 16.42 2.11
CA GLY A 55 -21.52 16.14 3.49
C GLY A 55 -20.57 15.27 4.32
N GLY A 56 -19.26 15.42 4.15
CA GLY A 56 -18.20 14.66 4.83
C GLY A 56 -17.95 13.28 4.24
N VAL A 57 -17.40 12.36 5.05
CA VAL A 57 -17.26 10.95 4.64
C VAL A 57 -18.65 10.42 4.29
N GLY A 58 -18.85 10.11 3.01
CA GLY A 58 -20.14 9.65 2.50
C GLY A 58 -20.55 8.37 3.22
N LYS A 59 -21.86 8.19 3.45
CA LYS A 59 -22.40 7.03 4.18
C LYS A 59 -21.84 5.73 3.60
N VAL A 60 -20.91 5.11 4.32
CA VAL A 60 -20.25 3.88 3.90
C VAL A 60 -21.31 2.80 3.73
N ASP A 61 -21.54 2.42 2.48
CA ASP A 61 -22.68 1.59 2.14
C ASP A 61 -22.47 0.14 2.60
N ALA A 62 -23.56 -0.63 2.61
CA ALA A 62 -23.48 -2.02 3.02
C ALA A 62 -22.59 -2.87 2.09
N SER A 63 -22.35 -2.49 0.81
CA SER A 63 -21.36 -3.20 -0.02
C SER A 63 -19.93 -2.95 0.49
N THR A 64 -19.57 -1.69 0.76
CA THR A 64 -18.23 -1.29 1.19
C THR A 64 -17.87 -1.85 2.57
N LEU A 65 -18.77 -1.78 3.56
CA LEU A 65 -18.54 -2.40 4.88
C LEU A 65 -18.34 -3.92 4.80
N ARG A 66 -19.10 -4.61 3.94
CA ARG A 66 -18.91 -6.05 3.70
C ARG A 66 -17.60 -6.35 2.97
N ARG A 67 -17.19 -5.51 2.02
CA ARG A 67 -15.92 -5.61 1.29
C ARG A 67 -14.74 -5.44 2.25
N GLU A 68 -14.80 -4.48 3.17
CA GLU A 68 -13.77 -4.26 4.19
C GLU A 68 -13.66 -5.46 5.14
N GLN A 69 -14.78 -5.99 5.63
CA GLN A 69 -14.79 -7.19 6.47
C GLN A 69 -14.26 -8.42 5.73
N GLN A 70 -14.54 -8.56 4.42
CA GLN A 70 -14.01 -9.64 3.58
C GLN A 70 -12.49 -9.53 3.40
N GLN A 71 -11.97 -8.31 3.16
CA GLN A 71 -10.53 -8.05 3.11
C GLN A 71 -9.87 -8.41 4.43
N LYS A 72 -10.41 -7.94 5.57
CA LYS A 72 -9.94 -8.30 6.91
C LYS A 72 -9.96 -9.82 7.17
N ASN A 73 -10.99 -10.52 6.71
CA ASN A 73 -11.07 -11.98 6.86
C ASN A 73 -10.00 -12.72 6.03
N ALA A 74 -9.70 -12.27 4.81
CA ALA A 74 -8.68 -12.86 3.94
C ALA A 74 -7.25 -12.49 4.38
N PHE A 75 -6.99 -11.20 4.61
CA PHE A 75 -5.66 -10.62 4.78
C PHE A 75 -5.22 -10.54 6.24
N TYR A 76 -5.57 -11.53 7.07
CA TYR A 76 -5.16 -11.58 8.48
C TYR A 76 -5.47 -10.26 9.25
N ASN A 77 -6.67 -9.70 9.04
CA ASN A 77 -7.19 -8.45 9.59
C ASN A 77 -6.59 -7.12 9.03
N PHE A 78 -5.79 -7.17 7.97
CA PHE A 78 -5.45 -5.98 7.15
C PHE A 78 -6.54 -5.64 6.11
N THR A 79 -6.57 -4.41 5.60
CA THR A 79 -7.37 -4.03 4.40
C THR A 79 -6.51 -3.96 3.13
N ALA A 80 -7.14 -3.95 1.95
CA ALA A 80 -6.42 -3.81 0.68
C ALA A 80 -5.73 -2.44 0.53
N LYS A 81 -6.22 -1.39 1.21
CA LYS A 81 -5.53 -0.08 1.29
C LYS A 81 -4.26 -0.22 2.15
N GLN A 82 -4.39 -0.76 3.36
CA GLN A 82 -3.26 -0.96 4.28
C GLN A 82 -2.12 -1.79 3.66
N LEU A 83 -2.46 -2.80 2.86
CA LEU A 83 -1.46 -3.57 2.11
C LEU A 83 -0.82 -2.78 0.96
N LEU A 84 -1.56 -1.90 0.29
CA LEU A 84 -1.02 -1.02 -0.74
C LEU A 84 -0.06 0.02 -0.15
N ASP A 85 -0.46 0.64 0.97
CA ASP A 85 0.32 1.65 1.69
C ASP A 85 1.69 1.10 2.17
N LEU A 86 1.76 -0.21 2.47
CA LEU A 86 2.98 -0.91 2.92
C LEU A 86 3.84 -1.48 1.77
N ASP A 87 3.57 -1.15 0.50
CA ASP A 87 4.13 -1.79 -0.71
C ASP A 87 3.84 -3.32 -0.78
N ALA A 88 2.97 -3.87 0.05
CA ALA A 88 2.77 -5.33 0.22
C ALA A 88 1.62 -5.92 -0.61
N ASN A 89 0.92 -5.11 -1.41
CA ASN A 89 -0.11 -5.57 -2.34
C ASN A 89 0.53 -6.01 -3.67
N ILE A 90 0.61 -7.32 -3.91
CA ILE A 90 1.24 -7.89 -5.10
C ILE A 90 0.42 -7.73 -6.38
N THR A 91 -0.79 -7.16 -6.31
CA THR A 91 -1.58 -6.80 -7.51
C THR A 91 -1.32 -5.40 -8.05
N SER A 92 -0.44 -4.64 -7.38
CA SER A 92 0.04 -3.32 -7.80
C SER A 92 0.51 -3.30 -9.27
N THR A 93 0.24 -2.19 -9.96
CA THR A 93 0.73 -1.92 -11.32
C THR A 93 2.15 -1.35 -11.36
N ARG A 94 2.82 -1.26 -10.20
CA ARG A 94 4.24 -0.96 -10.03
C ARG A 94 5.09 -1.75 -11.02
N SER A 95 5.93 -1.04 -11.78
CA SER A 95 6.96 -1.65 -12.60
C SER A 95 8.07 -2.21 -11.70
N LEU A 96 8.54 -3.43 -12.00
CA LEU A 96 9.66 -4.07 -11.31
C LEU A 96 10.69 -4.53 -12.34
N LYS A 97 11.94 -4.65 -11.90
CA LYS A 97 13.02 -5.27 -12.70
C LYS A 97 12.69 -6.74 -12.94
N GLU A 98 12.96 -7.21 -14.15
CA GLU A 98 12.91 -8.64 -14.43
C GLU A 98 14.02 -9.40 -13.68
N SER A 99 13.85 -10.72 -13.57
CA SER A 99 14.80 -11.61 -12.91
C SER A 99 16.09 -11.75 -13.72
N ASP A 100 17.22 -11.28 -13.20
CA ASP A 100 18.54 -11.46 -13.81
C ASP A 100 19.24 -12.77 -13.37
N LEU A 101 18.56 -13.62 -12.56
CA LEU A 101 19.07 -14.85 -11.92
C LEU A 101 19.55 -15.93 -12.91
N ASN A 102 20.66 -15.68 -13.61
CA ASN A 102 21.26 -16.61 -14.55
C ASN A 102 22.20 -17.61 -13.85
N ILE A 103 21.67 -18.43 -12.94
CA ILE A 103 22.41 -19.57 -12.37
C ILE A 103 22.02 -20.92 -13.01
N PRO A 104 22.94 -21.90 -13.05
CA PRO A 104 22.60 -23.28 -13.41
C PRO A 104 21.65 -23.91 -12.38
N LEU A 105 20.62 -24.63 -12.87
CA LEU A 105 19.74 -25.42 -12.02
C LEU A 105 20.51 -26.51 -11.26
N LEU A 106 20.19 -26.69 -9.98
CA LEU A 106 20.70 -27.83 -9.21
C LEU A 106 20.35 -29.16 -9.91
N PRO A 107 21.22 -30.20 -9.85
CA PRO A 107 21.01 -31.45 -10.60
C PRO A 107 19.71 -32.18 -10.28
N CYS A 108 19.12 -31.96 -9.10
CA CYS A 108 17.81 -32.49 -8.71
C CYS A 108 16.61 -31.82 -9.40
N PHE A 109 16.76 -30.59 -9.92
CA PHE A 109 15.69 -29.80 -10.55
C PHE A 109 15.65 -29.88 -12.09
N LYS A 110 16.68 -30.47 -12.72
CA LYS A 110 16.77 -30.58 -14.18
C LYS A 110 15.56 -31.28 -14.80
N ARG A 111 15.26 -30.94 -16.06
CA ARG A 111 14.05 -31.35 -16.81
C ARG A 111 13.86 -32.87 -16.93
N ASP A 112 14.94 -33.64 -16.87
CA ASP A 112 14.97 -35.11 -16.85
C ASP A 112 14.57 -35.73 -15.51
N ARG A 113 14.63 -34.96 -14.40
CA ARG A 113 14.15 -35.39 -13.08
C ARG A 113 12.63 -35.29 -12.92
N TRP A 114 11.93 -34.68 -13.88
CA TRP A 114 10.48 -34.57 -13.88
C TRP A 114 9.82 -35.76 -14.59
N LYS A 115 8.82 -36.38 -13.96
CA LYS A 115 8.11 -37.54 -14.52
C LYS A 115 7.32 -37.15 -15.78
N THR A 116 7.58 -37.89 -16.86
CA THR A 116 6.87 -37.85 -18.15
C THR A 116 5.57 -38.66 -18.14
N ASN A 117 5.33 -39.48 -17.11
CA ASN A 117 4.19 -40.37 -16.99
C ASN A 117 3.24 -39.96 -15.88
N GLY A 118 1.94 -40.17 -16.10
CA GLY A 118 0.85 -39.75 -15.22
C GLY A 118 -0.39 -39.37 -16.03
N ASN A 119 -1.35 -38.76 -15.37
CA ASN A 119 -2.46 -38.04 -16.01
C ASN A 119 -2.64 -36.68 -15.31
N PRO A 120 -1.72 -35.72 -15.52
CA PRO A 120 -1.86 -34.37 -15.01
C PRO A 120 -2.96 -33.61 -15.74
N TYR A 121 -3.37 -32.50 -15.14
CA TYR A 121 -4.41 -31.61 -15.63
C TYR A 121 -4.02 -30.98 -16.99
N THR A 122 -5.01 -30.64 -17.80
CA THR A 122 -4.81 -29.91 -19.07
C THR A 122 -4.59 -28.43 -18.80
N LEU A 123 -3.84 -27.73 -19.67
CA LEU A 123 -3.77 -26.26 -19.59
C LEU A 123 -5.09 -25.61 -20.06
N GLY A 124 -5.89 -26.33 -20.87
CA GLY A 124 -7.23 -25.92 -21.26
C GLY A 124 -7.23 -24.62 -22.06
N ARG A 125 -7.71 -23.52 -21.45
CA ARG A 125 -7.71 -22.18 -22.07
C ARG A 125 -6.41 -21.39 -21.84
N LEU A 126 -5.52 -21.87 -20.96
CA LEU A 126 -4.27 -21.19 -20.61
C LEU A 126 -3.09 -21.54 -21.55
N GLY A 127 -3.26 -22.52 -22.45
CA GLY A 127 -2.23 -22.93 -23.39
C GLY A 127 -2.41 -24.36 -23.91
N PRO A 128 -1.56 -24.80 -24.86
CA PRO A 128 -1.62 -26.15 -25.39
C PRO A 128 -1.12 -27.21 -24.39
N GLY A 129 -1.70 -28.42 -24.48
CA GLY A 129 -1.20 -29.61 -23.79
C GLY A 129 -1.63 -29.77 -22.33
N LYS A 130 -0.72 -30.36 -21.53
CA LYS A 130 -0.93 -30.73 -20.13
C LYS A 130 0.20 -30.20 -19.24
N TRP A 131 -0.05 -30.18 -17.94
CA TRP A 131 0.91 -29.86 -16.88
C TRP A 131 1.98 -30.95 -16.75
N PHE A 132 2.93 -30.96 -17.68
CA PHE A 132 4.18 -31.73 -17.65
C PHE A 132 5.36 -30.77 -17.82
N ALA A 133 6.49 -31.00 -17.15
CA ALA A 133 7.69 -30.20 -17.36
C ALA A 133 8.29 -30.36 -18.77
N GLN A 134 7.92 -31.40 -19.51
CA GLN A 134 8.29 -31.61 -20.91
C GLN A 134 7.39 -30.86 -21.90
N ASN A 135 6.38 -30.12 -21.43
CA ASN A 135 5.74 -29.05 -22.19
C ASN A 135 6.62 -27.79 -22.06
N ASP A 136 7.03 -27.17 -23.17
CA ASP A 136 7.95 -26.04 -23.16
C ASP A 136 7.35 -24.80 -22.46
N VAL A 137 6.06 -24.53 -22.70
CA VAL A 137 5.29 -23.48 -22.04
C VAL A 137 5.30 -23.63 -20.51
N VAL A 138 5.30 -24.86 -20.00
CA VAL A 138 5.38 -25.13 -18.55
C VAL A 138 6.82 -25.04 -18.05
N TRP A 139 7.81 -25.37 -18.89
CA TRP A 139 9.22 -25.30 -18.52
C TRP A 139 9.74 -23.86 -18.41
N GLU A 140 9.34 -22.98 -19.34
CA GLU A 140 9.68 -21.54 -19.32
C GLU A 140 9.22 -20.87 -18.03
N LEU A 141 8.03 -21.21 -17.54
CA LEU A 141 7.51 -20.73 -16.25
C LEU A 141 8.25 -21.32 -15.04
N LEU A 142 8.62 -22.61 -15.11
CA LEU A 142 9.34 -23.29 -14.04
C LEU A 142 10.78 -22.81 -13.90
N GLN A 143 11.47 -22.47 -14.99
CA GLN A 143 12.92 -22.27 -14.97
C GLN A 143 13.37 -21.16 -13.98
N PRO A 144 12.80 -19.93 -13.97
CA PRO A 144 13.17 -18.91 -12.97
C PRO A 144 12.87 -19.36 -11.53
N THR A 145 11.74 -20.01 -11.31
CA THR A 145 11.37 -20.58 -9.99
C THR A 145 12.37 -21.63 -9.50
N LEU A 146 12.86 -22.49 -10.40
CA LEU A 146 13.85 -23.52 -10.10
C LEU A 146 15.26 -22.93 -9.92
N GLN A 147 15.58 -21.80 -10.55
CA GLN A 147 16.81 -21.02 -10.29
C GLN A 147 16.75 -20.38 -8.90
N LEU A 148 15.64 -19.73 -8.54
CA LEU A 148 15.43 -19.15 -7.21
C LEU A 148 15.44 -20.23 -6.09
N ALA A 149 14.79 -21.37 -6.30
CA ALA A 149 14.85 -22.49 -5.37
C ALA A 149 16.26 -23.12 -5.28
N SER A 150 17.04 -23.05 -6.36
CA SER A 150 18.47 -23.43 -6.34
C SER A 150 19.27 -22.45 -5.50
N MET A 151 19.04 -21.13 -5.61
CA MET A 151 19.69 -20.11 -4.77
C MET A 151 19.37 -20.31 -3.28
N LEU A 152 18.12 -20.61 -2.92
CA LEU A 152 17.73 -20.94 -1.54
C LEU A 152 18.55 -22.12 -1.00
N LEU A 153 18.50 -23.29 -1.65
CA LEU A 153 19.28 -24.48 -1.21
C LEU A 153 20.81 -24.24 -1.17
N ILE A 154 21.35 -23.48 -2.12
CA ILE A 154 22.79 -23.20 -2.17
C ILE A 154 23.22 -22.33 -0.98
N ASN A 155 22.36 -21.42 -0.50
CA ASN A 155 22.73 -20.48 0.57
C ASN A 155 22.30 -20.92 1.99
N ILE A 156 21.35 -21.85 2.16
CA ILE A 156 20.96 -22.38 3.49
C ILE A 156 22.18 -22.88 4.29
N GLN A 157 22.18 -22.62 5.60
CA GLN A 157 23.28 -22.94 6.51
C GLN A 157 23.63 -24.44 6.51
N SER A 158 24.93 -24.76 6.54
CA SER A 158 25.42 -26.13 6.28
C SER A 158 25.29 -27.08 7.48
N ASP A 159 25.06 -26.54 8.67
CA ASP A 159 24.75 -27.22 9.92
C ASP A 159 23.38 -27.91 9.91
N LEU A 160 22.37 -27.34 9.23
CA LEU A 160 21.05 -27.98 9.09
C LEU A 160 21.16 -29.30 8.31
N TYR A 161 21.88 -29.28 7.17
CA TYR A 161 22.18 -30.49 6.38
C TYR A 161 22.95 -31.54 7.21
N ASP A 162 23.93 -31.10 8.00
CA ASP A 162 24.69 -31.98 8.88
C ASP A 162 23.84 -32.54 10.04
N THR A 163 22.89 -31.78 10.55
CA THR A 163 22.02 -32.18 11.66
C THR A 163 21.06 -33.31 11.26
N PHE A 164 20.60 -33.33 10.00
CA PHE A 164 19.84 -34.47 9.48
C PHE A 164 20.72 -35.69 9.20
N LEU A 165 21.89 -35.52 8.58
CA LEU A 165 22.76 -36.63 8.17
C LEU A 165 23.55 -37.27 9.32
N CYS A 166 24.08 -36.45 10.22
CA CYS A 166 25.06 -36.79 11.25
C CYS A 166 24.65 -36.35 12.67
N GLY A 167 23.56 -35.58 12.83
CA GLY A 167 23.08 -35.10 14.13
C GLY A 167 22.73 -36.23 15.12
N LYS A 168 22.91 -35.91 16.40
CA LYS A 168 22.68 -36.82 17.53
C LYS A 168 21.18 -36.97 17.77
N ARG A 169 20.68 -38.22 17.74
CA ARG A 169 19.31 -38.54 18.16
C ARG A 169 19.26 -38.64 19.68
N ILE A 170 18.18 -38.11 20.26
CA ILE A 170 17.91 -38.12 21.69
C ILE A 170 16.44 -38.56 21.84
N PRO A 171 16.12 -39.61 22.63
CA PRO A 171 14.73 -39.99 22.89
C PRO A 171 13.93 -38.80 23.43
N ILE A 172 12.63 -38.73 23.12
CA ILE A 172 11.76 -37.73 23.74
C ILE A 172 11.63 -38.05 25.22
N ASP A 173 12.01 -37.05 26.04
CA ASP A 173 11.82 -37.03 27.48
C ASP A 173 10.32 -37.22 27.83
N PRO A 174 9.95 -38.23 28.65
CA PRO A 174 8.58 -38.50 29.04
C PRO A 174 7.84 -37.31 29.65
N GLU A 175 8.51 -36.41 30.36
CA GLU A 175 7.87 -35.23 30.96
C GLU A 175 7.34 -34.25 29.90
N ARG A 176 7.91 -34.29 28.69
CA ARG A 176 7.47 -33.47 27.54
C ARG A 176 6.22 -34.02 26.85
N ILE A 177 5.80 -35.25 27.13
CA ILE A 177 4.72 -35.92 26.41
C ILE A 177 3.36 -35.50 26.99
N PRO A 178 2.37 -35.09 26.17
CA PRO A 178 1.02 -34.78 26.66
C PRO A 178 0.30 -36.05 27.15
N GLU A 179 -0.48 -35.94 28.22
CA GLU A 179 -1.24 -37.08 28.76
C GLU A 179 -2.34 -37.56 27.78
N ASN A 180 -3.05 -36.61 27.16
CA ASN A 180 -4.09 -36.88 26.17
C ASN A 180 -3.47 -37.02 24.78
N LEU A 181 -2.91 -38.20 24.49
CA LEU A 181 -2.39 -38.56 23.16
C LEU A 181 -3.53 -38.86 22.17
N PRO A 182 -3.37 -38.51 20.87
CA PRO A 182 -4.31 -38.91 19.84
C PRO A 182 -4.21 -40.42 19.58
N GLU A 183 -5.31 -41.10 19.23
CA GLU A 183 -5.41 -42.57 19.10
C GLU A 183 -4.28 -43.23 18.27
N ARG A 184 -3.78 -42.52 17.24
CA ARG A 184 -2.66 -42.96 16.39
C ARG A 184 -1.32 -43.09 17.12
N ALA A 185 -1.11 -42.40 18.23
CA ALA A 185 0.15 -42.32 18.96
C ALA A 185 0.32 -43.46 19.96
N THR A 186 0.38 -44.71 19.45
CA THR A 186 0.56 -45.91 20.27
C THR A 186 1.86 -45.85 21.11
N PRO A 187 1.96 -46.59 22.25
CA PRO A 187 3.18 -46.61 23.06
C PRO A 187 4.44 -47.06 22.30
N GLN A 188 4.29 -47.87 21.24
CA GLN A 188 5.41 -48.25 20.38
C GLN A 188 5.78 -47.14 19.40
N PHE A 189 4.80 -46.41 18.85
CA PHE A 189 5.04 -45.22 18.03
C PHE A 189 5.78 -44.13 18.82
N VAL A 190 5.32 -43.85 20.05
CA VAL A 190 5.95 -42.85 20.94
C VAL A 190 7.42 -43.19 21.20
N LYS A 191 7.78 -44.46 21.40
CA LYS A 191 9.18 -44.92 21.55
C LYS A 191 10.06 -44.72 20.29
N THR A 192 9.47 -44.47 19.12
CA THR A 192 10.23 -44.16 17.89
C THR A 192 10.47 -42.66 17.69
N LEU A 193 9.83 -41.79 18.49
CA LEU A 193 10.03 -40.34 18.40
C LEU A 193 11.37 -39.92 19.04
N PHE A 194 12.05 -38.96 18.42
CA PHE A 194 13.32 -38.43 18.91
C PHE A 194 13.49 -36.94 18.59
N SER A 195 14.25 -36.23 19.42
CA SER A 195 14.87 -34.96 19.05
C SER A 195 16.17 -35.21 18.29
N THR A 196 16.47 -34.41 17.27
CA THR A 196 17.82 -34.30 16.70
C THR A 196 18.53 -33.04 17.22
N LYS A 197 19.86 -33.05 17.31
CA LYS A 197 20.69 -31.87 17.63
C LYS A 197 21.90 -31.75 16.70
N PRO A 198 22.36 -30.52 16.37
CA PRO A 198 23.59 -30.29 15.64
C PRO A 198 24.80 -30.87 16.38
N ARG A 199 25.88 -31.15 15.63
CA ARG A 199 27.13 -31.68 16.20
C ARG A 199 28.00 -30.64 16.92
N GLY A 200 27.61 -29.36 16.92
CA GLY A 200 28.37 -28.27 17.54
C GLY A 200 29.66 -27.93 16.81
N LEU A 201 29.74 -28.18 15.50
CA LEU A 201 30.89 -27.81 14.67
C LEU A 201 30.88 -26.31 14.36
N VAL A 202 32.06 -25.74 14.14
CA VAL A 202 32.20 -24.33 13.70
C VAL A 202 31.68 -24.16 12.26
N PRO A 203 31.18 -22.97 11.86
CA PRO A 203 30.54 -22.76 10.56
C PRO A 203 31.39 -23.16 9.34
N ASP A 204 32.71 -22.99 9.44
CA ASP A 204 33.67 -23.29 8.36
C ASP A 204 34.19 -24.75 8.37
N ASP A 205 33.69 -25.61 9.26
CA ASP A 205 34.15 -27.01 9.34
C ASP A 205 33.89 -27.76 8.01
N PRO A 206 34.93 -28.34 7.36
CA PRO A 206 34.79 -29.05 6.10
C PRO A 206 33.78 -30.20 6.11
N ALA A 207 33.46 -30.77 7.28
CA ALA A 207 32.45 -31.80 7.43
C ALA A 207 31.03 -31.27 7.19
N LEU A 208 30.72 -30.02 7.55
CA LEU A 208 29.42 -29.40 7.26
C LEU A 208 29.20 -29.28 5.75
N GLN A 209 30.21 -28.74 5.06
CA GLN A 209 30.20 -28.62 3.60
C GLN A 209 30.16 -30.00 2.90
N LYS A 210 30.80 -31.02 3.49
CA LYS A 210 30.70 -32.41 3.03
C LYS A 210 29.28 -32.98 3.18
N SER A 211 28.65 -32.80 4.33
CA SER A 211 27.26 -33.25 4.58
C SER A 211 26.26 -32.58 3.64
N LYS A 212 26.39 -31.26 3.42
CA LYS A 212 25.59 -30.50 2.44
C LYS A 212 25.77 -31.05 1.01
N LYS A 213 27.01 -31.23 0.55
CA LYS A 213 27.32 -31.81 -0.78
C LYS A 213 26.77 -33.24 -0.92
N MET A 214 26.88 -34.07 0.13
CA MET A 214 26.35 -35.43 0.13
C MET A 214 24.83 -35.47 0.02
N LEU A 215 24.09 -34.65 0.77
CA LEU A 215 22.63 -34.60 0.68
C LEU A 215 22.17 -34.05 -0.68
N LEU A 216 22.74 -32.93 -1.17
CA LEU A 216 22.39 -32.37 -2.49
C LEU A 216 22.63 -33.37 -3.64
N HIS A 217 23.73 -34.14 -3.58
CA HIS A 217 24.00 -35.21 -4.55
C HIS A 217 22.99 -36.38 -4.42
N ALA A 218 22.69 -36.82 -3.19
CA ALA A 218 21.70 -37.88 -2.96
C ALA A 218 20.28 -37.45 -3.38
N MET A 219 19.91 -36.18 -3.20
CA MET A 219 18.67 -35.60 -3.71
C MET A 219 18.60 -35.73 -5.25
N SER A 220 19.69 -35.45 -5.96
CA SER A 220 19.75 -35.65 -7.43
C SER A 220 19.68 -37.13 -7.87
N SER A 221 19.90 -38.08 -6.96
CA SER A 221 19.76 -39.51 -7.23
C SER A 221 18.34 -40.01 -6.97
N PHE A 222 17.78 -39.72 -5.80
CA PHE A 222 16.55 -40.36 -5.29
C PHE A 222 15.27 -39.52 -5.47
N VAL A 223 15.38 -38.23 -5.75
CA VAL A 223 14.22 -37.33 -5.91
C VAL A 223 13.84 -37.16 -7.38
N PHE A 224 12.55 -37.27 -7.65
CA PHE A 224 11.90 -36.91 -8.90
C PHE A 224 10.83 -35.86 -8.62
N LEU A 225 10.54 -35.00 -9.58
CA LEU A 225 9.44 -34.05 -9.51
C LEU A 225 8.27 -34.52 -10.39
N LYS A 226 7.05 -34.13 -10.05
CA LYS A 226 5.90 -34.19 -10.96
C LYS A 226 4.87 -33.13 -10.61
N PHE A 227 3.94 -32.89 -11.53
CA PHE A 227 2.70 -32.20 -11.20
C PHE A 227 1.68 -33.15 -10.57
N LYS A 228 0.74 -32.59 -9.83
CA LYS A 228 -0.40 -33.29 -9.26
C LYS A 228 -1.25 -33.94 -10.37
N ASP A 229 -1.52 -35.24 -10.24
CA ASP A 229 -2.39 -36.00 -11.15
C ASP A 229 -3.88 -35.80 -10.80
N VAL A 230 -4.78 -36.01 -11.77
CA VAL A 230 -6.25 -35.95 -11.53
C VAL A 230 -6.76 -36.99 -10.52
N THR A 231 -5.97 -38.03 -10.24
CA THR A 231 -6.27 -39.09 -9.26
C THR A 231 -5.86 -38.73 -7.82
N GLU A 232 -5.28 -37.55 -7.59
CA GLU A 232 -4.72 -37.17 -6.29
C GLU A 232 -5.60 -36.15 -5.56
N THR A 233 -6.05 -36.50 -4.37
CA THR A 233 -7.11 -35.76 -3.65
C THR A 233 -6.61 -34.72 -2.64
N PHE A 234 -5.31 -34.64 -2.37
CA PHE A 234 -4.74 -33.71 -1.40
C PHE A 234 -4.87 -32.24 -1.84
N SER A 235 -5.00 -31.32 -0.87
CA SER A 235 -5.30 -29.90 -1.12
C SER A 235 -4.20 -28.94 -0.63
N PHE A 236 -2.94 -29.37 -0.74
CA PHE A 236 -1.76 -28.60 -0.35
C PHE A 236 -1.08 -27.94 -1.57
N ASN A 237 -0.03 -27.15 -1.33
CA ASN A 237 0.74 -26.50 -2.41
C ASN A 237 1.70 -27.49 -3.10
N GLY A 238 2.32 -28.40 -2.34
CA GLY A 238 2.90 -29.63 -2.84
C GLY A 238 2.55 -30.86 -1.98
N CYS A 239 3.35 -31.94 -2.11
CA CYS A 239 3.38 -33.11 -1.21
C CYS A 239 4.55 -34.02 -1.62
N THR A 240 5.31 -34.60 -0.67
CA THR A 240 6.55 -35.34 -0.98
C THR A 240 6.52 -36.83 -0.66
N LYS A 241 6.03 -37.62 -1.62
CA LYS A 241 5.81 -39.07 -1.50
C LYS A 241 7.09 -39.88 -1.65
N CYS A 242 7.54 -40.54 -0.58
CA CYS A 242 8.73 -41.41 -0.57
C CYS A 242 8.38 -42.87 -0.28
N GLY A 243 9.04 -43.82 -0.95
CA GLY A 243 8.92 -45.25 -0.66
C GLY A 243 10.10 -46.05 -1.21
N LEU A 244 10.16 -47.35 -0.89
CA LEU A 244 11.12 -48.27 -1.50
C LEU A 244 10.51 -48.89 -2.77
N GLN A 245 11.10 -48.59 -3.92
CA GLN A 245 10.82 -49.34 -5.14
C GLN A 245 11.55 -50.69 -5.05
N LYS A 246 10.77 -51.77 -4.86
CA LYS A 246 11.27 -53.14 -5.00
C LYS A 246 11.40 -53.45 -6.49
N ILE A 247 12.63 -53.67 -6.94
CA ILE A 247 12.95 -54.23 -8.25
C ILE A 247 13.30 -55.71 -8.00
N PRO A 248 12.89 -56.66 -8.87
CA PRO A 248 13.32 -58.06 -8.74
C PRO A 248 14.84 -58.20 -8.62
N ASP A 249 15.27 -59.19 -7.83
CA ASP A 249 16.66 -59.65 -7.67
C ASP A 249 17.72 -58.55 -7.39
N SER A 250 17.30 -57.42 -6.81
CA SER A 250 18.17 -56.27 -6.57
C SER A 250 17.79 -55.48 -5.32
N ILE A 251 18.73 -54.64 -4.84
CA ILE A 251 18.58 -53.89 -3.59
C ILE A 251 17.47 -52.84 -3.75
N PRO A 252 16.47 -52.77 -2.82
CA PRO A 252 15.39 -51.79 -2.90
C PRO A 252 15.91 -50.35 -2.97
N ILE A 253 15.42 -49.58 -3.94
CA ILE A 253 15.86 -48.21 -4.18
C ILE A 253 14.87 -47.25 -3.52
N LEU A 254 15.36 -46.29 -2.73
CA LEU A 254 14.55 -45.18 -2.25
C LEU A 254 14.12 -44.32 -3.44
N HIS A 255 12.81 -44.19 -3.61
CA HIS A 255 12.21 -43.34 -4.64
C HIS A 255 11.34 -42.28 -3.95
N CYS A 256 11.68 -41.00 -4.12
CA CYS A 256 10.93 -39.86 -3.62
C CYS A 256 10.37 -39.02 -4.76
N HIS A 257 9.11 -38.60 -4.64
CA HIS A 257 8.40 -37.71 -5.57
C HIS A 257 8.05 -36.42 -4.84
N ILE A 258 8.60 -35.27 -5.26
CA ILE A 258 8.02 -33.97 -4.91
C ILE A 258 6.90 -33.69 -5.92
N ILE A 259 5.68 -33.53 -5.42
CA ILE A 259 4.49 -33.32 -6.25
C ILE A 259 4.04 -31.88 -6.11
N LEU A 260 4.06 -31.08 -7.17
CA LEU A 260 3.56 -29.71 -7.14
C LEU A 260 2.10 -29.62 -7.60
N ASN A 261 1.31 -28.84 -6.86
CA ASN A 261 -0.04 -28.49 -7.28
C ASN A 261 0.01 -27.36 -8.33
N HIS A 262 -0.45 -27.67 -9.55
CA HIS A 262 -0.41 -26.81 -10.73
C HIS A 262 -1.12 -25.46 -10.53
N THR A 263 -2.13 -25.40 -9.66
CA THR A 263 -2.89 -24.17 -9.35
C THR A 263 -2.04 -23.05 -8.72
N ASN A 264 -0.79 -23.31 -8.32
CA ASN A 264 0.16 -22.28 -7.89
C ASN A 264 0.90 -21.61 -9.07
N LEU A 265 0.91 -22.22 -10.25
CA LEU A 265 1.57 -21.71 -11.47
C LEU A 265 0.55 -21.30 -12.56
N GLU A 266 -0.70 -21.77 -12.51
CA GLU A 266 -1.78 -21.30 -13.39
C GLU A 266 -1.89 -19.77 -13.52
N PRO A 267 -1.70 -18.96 -12.44
CA PRO A 267 -1.72 -17.50 -12.55
C PRO A 267 -0.64 -16.95 -13.51
N LEU A 268 0.54 -17.59 -13.59
CA LEU A 268 1.64 -17.15 -14.45
C LEU A 268 1.35 -17.31 -15.95
N LEU A 269 0.36 -18.12 -16.33
CA LEU A 269 -0.10 -18.25 -17.73
C LEU A 269 -1.07 -17.13 -18.14
N ARG A 270 -1.45 -16.22 -17.24
CA ARG A 270 -2.39 -15.13 -17.56
C ARG A 270 -1.70 -14.04 -18.39
N PRO A 271 -2.26 -13.62 -19.54
CA PRO A 271 -1.67 -12.56 -20.36
C PRO A 271 -1.75 -11.16 -19.72
N ASN A 272 -2.44 -11.01 -18.58
CA ASN A 272 -2.60 -9.75 -17.86
C ASN A 272 -1.97 -9.74 -16.46
N ILE A 273 -1.06 -10.68 -16.14
CA ILE A 273 -0.33 -10.72 -14.87
C ILE A 273 0.60 -9.49 -14.71
N THR A 274 0.71 -8.89 -13.52
CA THR A 274 1.71 -7.82 -13.26
C THR A 274 3.09 -8.41 -12.96
N ALA A 275 4.13 -7.57 -13.02
CA ALA A 275 5.47 -7.95 -12.55
C ALA A 275 5.46 -8.37 -11.06
N SER A 276 4.75 -7.61 -10.22
CA SER A 276 4.53 -7.89 -8.81
C SER A 276 3.90 -9.28 -8.56
N GLU A 277 2.84 -9.63 -9.29
CA GLU A 277 2.24 -10.97 -9.24
C GLU A 277 3.25 -12.05 -9.70
N LYS A 278 3.90 -11.84 -10.86
CA LYS A 278 4.84 -12.79 -11.49
C LYS A 278 5.95 -13.20 -10.51
N LEU A 279 6.65 -12.22 -9.93
CA LEU A 279 7.76 -12.47 -9.01
C LEU A 279 7.28 -13.07 -7.67
N ALA A 280 6.16 -12.60 -7.11
CA ALA A 280 5.63 -13.14 -5.85
C ALA A 280 5.14 -14.60 -5.99
N TYR A 281 4.55 -14.98 -7.13
CA TYR A 281 4.21 -16.38 -7.43
C TYR A 281 5.45 -17.25 -7.62
N GLN A 282 6.49 -16.75 -8.30
CA GLN A 282 7.77 -17.43 -8.45
C GLN A 282 8.46 -17.63 -7.09
N TRP A 283 8.47 -16.62 -6.20
CA TRP A 283 8.93 -16.74 -4.82
C TRP A 283 8.13 -17.80 -4.04
N ARG A 284 6.80 -17.72 -4.04
CA ARG A 284 5.94 -18.69 -3.33
C ARG A 284 6.21 -20.13 -3.76
N VAL A 285 6.37 -20.39 -5.06
CA VAL A 285 6.64 -21.76 -5.54
C VAL A 285 8.09 -22.18 -5.29
N ALA A 286 9.06 -21.25 -5.29
CA ALA A 286 10.44 -21.54 -4.91
C ALA A 286 10.56 -21.90 -3.41
N VAL A 287 9.92 -21.13 -2.53
CA VAL A 287 9.80 -21.47 -1.10
C VAL A 287 9.05 -22.78 -0.93
N THR A 288 7.93 -22.99 -1.63
CA THR A 288 7.20 -24.27 -1.61
C THR A 288 8.08 -25.45 -2.01
N LEU A 289 8.86 -25.35 -3.10
CA LEU A 289 9.79 -26.41 -3.52
C LEU A 289 10.86 -26.71 -2.47
N THR A 290 11.36 -25.66 -1.80
CA THR A 290 12.39 -25.78 -0.77
C THR A 290 11.80 -26.41 0.52
N HIS A 291 10.60 -26.00 0.91
CA HIS A 291 9.82 -26.51 2.05
C HIS A 291 9.36 -27.96 1.84
N GLU A 292 8.74 -28.25 0.69
CA GLU A 292 8.17 -29.55 0.35
C GLU A 292 9.22 -30.65 0.25
N TRP A 293 10.51 -30.33 0.19
CA TRP A 293 11.56 -31.33 0.45
C TRP A 293 11.34 -32.08 1.79
N GLN A 294 10.46 -31.61 2.70
CA GLN A 294 10.09 -32.27 3.97
C GLN A 294 8.58 -32.20 4.43
N VAL A 295 7.53 -32.33 3.58
CA VAL A 295 6.06 -32.25 3.98
C VAL A 295 5.12 -33.24 3.21
N THR A 296 3.86 -33.66 3.52
CA THR A 296 2.82 -33.56 4.63
C THR A 296 2.00 -34.90 4.79
N PRO A 297 1.33 -35.23 5.94
CA PRO A 297 0.83 -36.58 6.36
C PRO A 297 -0.36 -37.18 5.55
N PRO A 298 -0.82 -38.46 5.79
CA PRO A 298 -0.53 -39.41 6.89
C PRO A 298 0.71 -40.29 6.71
N LEU A 299 1.24 -40.27 5.50
CA LEU A 299 2.62 -40.58 5.14
C LEU A 299 3.15 -39.27 4.52
N TYR A 300 4.46 -39.15 4.30
CA TYR A 300 5.07 -38.11 3.44
C TYR A 300 5.36 -36.81 4.19
N PHE A 301 6.65 -36.46 4.25
CA PHE A 301 7.29 -35.44 5.11
C PHE A 301 8.78 -35.27 4.75
N HIS A 302 9.17 -35.70 3.55
CA HIS A 302 10.12 -36.81 3.62
C HIS A 302 11.39 -36.75 2.79
N ALA A 303 11.53 -36.00 1.71
CA ALA A 303 12.65 -36.25 0.79
C ALA A 303 14.04 -36.04 1.45
N MET A 304 14.34 -34.89 2.05
CA MET A 304 15.70 -34.66 2.57
C MET A 304 16.00 -35.49 3.84
N PHE A 305 15.01 -35.59 4.75
CA PHE A 305 15.10 -36.43 5.95
C PHE A 305 15.15 -37.94 5.63
N ASN A 306 14.28 -38.48 4.78
CA ASN A 306 14.29 -39.91 4.46
C ASN A 306 15.51 -40.31 3.64
N ILE A 307 16.07 -39.42 2.83
CA ILE A 307 17.38 -39.66 2.21
C ILE A 307 18.46 -39.77 3.28
N SER A 308 18.45 -38.90 4.30
CA SER A 308 19.39 -39.03 5.43
C SER A 308 19.15 -40.32 6.25
N GLU A 309 17.90 -40.68 6.54
CA GLU A 309 17.53 -41.92 7.24
C GLU A 309 17.90 -43.18 6.45
N PHE A 310 17.68 -43.20 5.13
CA PHE A 310 18.05 -44.30 4.25
C PHE A 310 19.57 -44.45 4.13
N ILE A 311 20.32 -43.33 4.05
CA ILE A 311 21.78 -43.34 4.09
C ILE A 311 22.29 -43.86 5.44
N ARG A 312 21.69 -43.43 6.56
CA ARG A 312 22.01 -43.90 7.91
C ARG A 312 21.70 -45.41 8.05
N ALA A 313 20.50 -45.86 7.70
CA ALA A 313 20.12 -47.28 7.74
C ALA A 313 20.96 -48.16 6.80
N LYS A 314 21.42 -47.64 5.66
CA LYS A 314 22.37 -48.33 4.76
C LYS A 314 23.76 -48.46 5.36
N ARG A 315 24.29 -47.38 5.97
CA ARG A 315 25.58 -47.38 6.69
C ARG A 315 25.54 -48.33 7.89
N ASP A 316 24.45 -48.29 8.64
CA ASP A 316 24.26 -48.98 9.92
C ASP A 316 23.70 -50.41 9.73
N LYS A 317 23.50 -50.84 8.47
CA LYS A 317 23.07 -52.20 8.03
C LYS A 317 21.64 -52.63 8.41
N PHE A 318 20.74 -51.70 8.71
CA PHE A 318 19.33 -51.97 9.10
C PHE A 318 18.31 -51.75 7.97
N LEU A 319 18.72 -51.77 6.70
CA LEU A 319 17.83 -51.56 5.53
C LEU A 319 16.66 -52.56 5.44
N SER A 320 16.84 -53.81 5.88
CA SER A 320 15.79 -54.85 5.86
C SER A 320 14.62 -54.55 6.81
N SER A 321 14.85 -53.68 7.81
CA SER A 321 13.86 -53.18 8.76
C SER A 321 13.57 -51.69 8.58
N TRP A 322 13.99 -51.07 7.47
CA TRP A 322 13.74 -49.65 7.22
C TRP A 322 12.27 -49.42 6.88
N ASN A 323 11.62 -48.57 7.68
CA ASN A 323 10.28 -48.07 7.47
C ASN A 323 10.32 -46.54 7.35
N LEU A 324 9.23 -45.96 6.84
CA LEU A 324 8.99 -44.52 6.92
C LEU A 324 8.81 -44.14 8.41
N GLY A 325 9.84 -43.54 9.00
CA GLY A 325 9.81 -43.05 10.38
C GLY A 325 9.14 -41.69 10.51
N SER A 326 8.61 -41.39 11.70
CA SER A 326 8.15 -40.04 12.04
C SER A 326 9.30 -39.03 11.92
N GLU A 327 8.95 -37.77 11.61
CA GLU A 327 9.91 -36.67 11.68
C GLU A 327 10.52 -36.51 13.08
N PRO A 328 11.77 -36.02 13.18
CA PRO A 328 12.35 -35.62 14.44
C PRO A 328 11.74 -34.31 14.94
N TYR A 329 11.75 -34.12 16.25
CA TYR A 329 11.72 -32.78 16.83
C TYR A 329 13.11 -32.14 16.66
N TYR A 330 13.17 -30.83 16.43
CA TYR A 330 14.45 -30.11 16.37
C TYR A 330 14.84 -29.61 17.77
N GLU A 331 16.01 -29.99 18.25
CA GLU A 331 16.55 -29.63 19.56
C GLU A 331 15.55 -29.77 20.72
N ASN A 332 15.03 -28.63 21.20
CA ASN A 332 14.02 -28.54 22.27
C ASN A 332 12.64 -28.14 21.75
N HIS A 333 12.41 -27.96 20.44
CA HIS A 333 11.12 -27.53 19.89
C HIS A 333 9.98 -28.48 20.27
N SER A 334 8.77 -27.93 20.42
CA SER A 334 7.56 -28.67 20.80
C SER A 334 6.68 -29.09 19.61
N ILE A 335 7.00 -28.66 18.39
CA ILE A 335 6.39 -29.12 17.13
C ILE A 335 7.43 -29.90 16.33
N GLN A 336 6.99 -30.98 15.66
CA GLN A 336 7.75 -31.65 14.61
C GLN A 336 7.16 -31.27 13.24
N GLU A 337 7.94 -30.48 12.49
CA GLU A 337 7.68 -30.04 11.12
C GLU A 337 9.01 -29.51 10.55
N CYS A 338 9.63 -30.25 9.63
CA CYS A 338 10.97 -29.96 9.15
C CYS A 338 11.02 -28.99 7.96
N GLY A 339 9.91 -28.77 7.26
CA GLY A 339 9.79 -27.77 6.19
C GLY A 339 9.74 -26.36 6.76
N PHE A 340 8.90 -26.13 7.78
CA PHE A 340 8.87 -24.89 8.54
C PHE A 340 10.13 -24.66 9.38
N LEU A 341 10.79 -25.72 9.88
CA LEU A 341 12.14 -25.59 10.45
C LEU A 341 13.14 -25.06 9.42
N MET A 342 13.11 -25.60 8.20
CA MET A 342 14.00 -25.15 7.13
C MET A 342 13.70 -23.69 6.76
N GLU A 343 12.43 -23.29 6.61
CA GLU A 343 12.06 -21.88 6.43
C GLU A 343 12.53 -21.01 7.61
N GLN A 344 12.36 -21.47 8.86
CA GLN A 344 12.82 -20.75 10.06
C GLN A 344 14.35 -20.54 10.10
N VAL A 345 15.14 -21.47 9.54
CA VAL A 345 16.59 -21.34 9.40
C VAL A 345 16.98 -20.50 8.16
N ALA A 346 16.28 -20.70 7.04
CA ALA A 346 16.56 -20.03 5.77
C ALA A 346 16.15 -18.56 5.78
N LEU A 347 14.92 -18.27 6.20
CA LEU A 347 14.22 -16.98 6.12
C LEU A 347 14.01 -16.32 7.49
N GLY A 348 14.46 -16.95 8.59
CA GLY A 348 14.20 -16.48 9.95
C GLY A 348 12.76 -16.61 10.44
N GLY A 349 11.86 -17.17 9.62
CA GLY A 349 10.41 -17.30 9.83
C GLY A 349 9.76 -18.05 8.67
N VAL A 350 8.43 -18.12 8.64
CA VAL A 350 7.66 -18.88 7.62
C VAL A 350 6.83 -17.94 6.74
N THR A 351 6.77 -18.21 5.43
CA THR A 351 5.98 -17.41 4.47
C THR A 351 4.57 -17.98 4.28
N ARG A 352 3.55 -17.13 4.35
CA ARG A 352 2.13 -17.51 4.17
C ARG A 352 1.37 -16.56 3.25
N GLY A 353 0.59 -17.11 2.33
CA GLY A 353 -0.42 -16.35 1.60
C GLY A 353 -1.70 -16.12 2.42
N GLU A 354 -2.50 -15.16 1.98
CA GLU A 354 -3.84 -14.85 2.48
C GLU A 354 -4.79 -16.06 2.65
N ARG A 355 -5.77 -15.90 3.55
CA ARG A 355 -6.75 -16.92 3.95
C ARG A 355 -7.90 -17.09 2.94
N ASN A 356 -7.59 -17.26 1.66
CA ASN A 356 -8.61 -17.41 0.63
C ASN A 356 -9.45 -18.69 0.81
N PRO A 357 -10.78 -18.62 0.60
CA PRO A 357 -11.63 -19.81 0.53
C PRO A 357 -11.17 -20.82 -0.53
N LYS A 358 -11.33 -22.12 -0.26
CA LYS A 358 -11.13 -23.14 -1.30
C LYS A 358 -12.13 -22.91 -2.43
N GLY A 359 -11.62 -22.75 -3.66
CA GLY A 359 -12.43 -22.37 -4.83
C GLY A 359 -12.60 -20.86 -5.05
N SER A 360 -11.84 -20.02 -4.33
CA SER A 360 -11.68 -18.60 -4.68
C SER A 360 -11.19 -18.43 -6.13
N LEU A 361 -11.78 -17.48 -6.86
CA LEU A 361 -11.36 -17.11 -8.21
C LEU A 361 -10.26 -16.03 -8.22
N TYR A 362 -9.93 -15.46 -7.05
CA TYR A 362 -8.90 -14.42 -6.93
C TYR A 362 -7.50 -15.03 -6.87
N PRO A 363 -6.51 -14.40 -7.51
CA PRO A 363 -5.12 -14.71 -7.21
C PRO A 363 -4.83 -14.35 -5.74
N THR A 364 -3.68 -14.80 -5.24
CA THR A 364 -3.11 -14.27 -4.02
C THR A 364 -2.69 -12.82 -4.26
N THR A 365 -2.95 -11.95 -3.29
CA THR A 365 -2.74 -10.49 -3.36
C THR A 365 -1.83 -9.96 -2.25
N ALA A 366 -1.63 -10.73 -1.18
CA ALA A 366 -0.55 -10.51 -0.21
C ALA A 366 0.10 -11.81 0.27
N LEU A 367 1.41 -11.72 0.56
CA LEU A 367 2.16 -12.71 1.33
C LEU A 367 2.59 -12.07 2.66
N PHE A 368 2.66 -12.90 3.70
CA PHE A 368 2.95 -12.51 5.07
C PHE A 368 4.06 -13.39 5.65
N TRP A 369 4.99 -12.80 6.38
CA TRP A 369 5.97 -13.50 7.21
C TRP A 369 5.39 -13.65 8.63
N THR A 370 5.69 -14.77 9.30
CA THR A 370 5.23 -15.04 10.68
C THR A 370 6.16 -16.02 11.41
N GLU A 371 6.23 -15.95 12.75
CA GLU A 371 7.21 -16.71 13.56
C GLU A 371 6.87 -18.20 13.70
N TRP A 372 7.89 -19.06 13.76
CA TRP A 372 7.76 -20.49 14.08
C TRP A 372 8.80 -20.94 15.13
N PRO A 373 8.45 -21.81 16.10
CA PRO A 373 7.14 -22.40 16.37
C PRO A 373 6.27 -21.54 17.32
N THR A 374 4.96 -21.53 17.08
CA THR A 374 3.94 -20.77 17.82
C THR A 374 2.62 -21.55 17.82
N VAL A 375 1.62 -21.13 18.60
CA VAL A 375 0.31 -21.83 18.67
C VAL A 375 -0.44 -21.86 17.34
N TYR A 376 -0.09 -20.99 16.38
CA TYR A 376 -0.63 -21.01 15.01
C TYR A 376 -0.33 -22.34 14.29
N TRP A 377 0.84 -22.91 14.56
CA TRP A 377 1.38 -24.08 13.86
C TRP A 377 1.01 -25.43 14.49
N ALA A 378 0.36 -25.42 15.65
CA ALA A 378 0.03 -26.65 16.39
C ALA A 378 -0.81 -27.65 15.57
N SER A 379 -1.61 -27.19 14.59
CA SER A 379 -2.39 -28.03 13.70
C SER A 379 -1.62 -28.63 12.51
N TYR A 380 -0.34 -28.28 12.33
CA TYR A 380 0.51 -28.76 11.24
C TYR A 380 1.51 -29.87 11.68
N THR A 381 1.62 -30.16 12.98
CA THR A 381 2.53 -31.20 13.49
C THR A 381 2.22 -32.59 12.93
N SER A 382 3.25 -33.33 12.52
CA SER A 382 3.12 -34.71 12.02
C SER A 382 2.42 -35.64 13.01
N SER A 383 2.78 -35.52 14.30
CA SER A 383 2.37 -36.44 15.39
C SER A 383 1.47 -35.77 16.42
N PHE A 384 2.07 -34.96 17.30
CA PHE A 384 1.41 -34.17 18.35
C PHE A 384 2.38 -33.07 18.82
N THR A 385 1.89 -32.16 19.65
CA THR A 385 2.68 -31.08 20.27
C THR A 385 3.18 -31.53 21.64
N LEU A 386 4.45 -31.27 21.96
CA LEU A 386 5.04 -31.55 23.27
C LEU A 386 4.72 -30.43 24.28
N LYS A 387 4.58 -30.79 25.57
CA LYS A 387 4.20 -29.87 26.65
C LYS A 387 5.20 -28.72 26.86
N THR A 388 6.49 -28.98 26.67
CA THR A 388 7.56 -28.00 26.89
C THR A 388 8.50 -27.90 25.67
N PRO A 389 9.01 -26.70 25.32
CA PRO A 389 8.55 -25.40 25.80
C PRO A 389 7.12 -25.14 25.33
N ALA A 390 6.35 -24.40 26.14
CA ALA A 390 5.01 -24.00 25.77
C ALA A 390 5.06 -23.14 24.49
N LEU A 391 4.19 -23.44 23.52
CA LEU A 391 4.08 -22.62 22.31
C LEU A 391 3.58 -21.23 22.66
N ASN A 392 4.19 -20.20 22.06
CA ASN A 392 3.76 -18.82 22.30
C ASN A 392 2.31 -18.61 21.81
N PRO A 393 1.37 -18.17 22.68
CA PRO A 393 0.01 -17.85 22.28
C PRO A 393 -0.10 -16.54 21.49
N ARG A 394 0.94 -15.70 21.54
CA ARG A 394 1.07 -14.47 20.75
C ARG A 394 2.03 -14.69 19.59
N TYR A 395 1.64 -14.27 18.40
CA TYR A 395 2.41 -14.37 17.17
C TYR A 395 1.97 -13.23 16.24
N ASN A 396 2.77 -12.90 15.23
CA ASN A 396 2.51 -11.74 14.39
C ASN A 396 2.46 -12.13 12.90
N PHE A 397 1.74 -11.35 12.11
CA PHE A 397 1.81 -11.36 10.65
C PHE A 397 2.37 -10.02 10.17
N TYR A 398 3.47 -10.09 9.42
CA TYR A 398 4.12 -8.94 8.81
C TYR A 398 3.89 -9.04 7.30
N PRO A 399 3.23 -8.06 6.65
CA PRO A 399 3.14 -8.02 5.19
C PRO A 399 4.54 -7.99 4.57
N ILE A 400 4.75 -8.74 3.48
CA ILE A 400 6.02 -8.78 2.74
C ILE A 400 5.92 -7.75 1.58
N PRO A 401 6.77 -6.71 1.55
CA PRO A 401 6.78 -5.72 0.47
C PRO A 401 7.08 -6.32 -0.90
N VAL A 402 6.50 -5.74 -1.96
CA VAL A 402 6.72 -6.12 -3.35
C VAL A 402 8.18 -5.92 -3.77
N THR A 403 8.82 -4.89 -3.23
CA THR A 403 10.28 -4.67 -3.31
C THR A 403 11.12 -5.90 -2.90
N HIS A 404 10.68 -6.72 -1.94
CA HIS A 404 11.39 -7.96 -1.59
C HIS A 404 11.35 -8.98 -2.74
N PHE A 405 10.25 -9.06 -3.48
CA PHE A 405 10.15 -9.97 -4.63
C PHE A 405 10.98 -9.50 -5.82
N GLU A 406 11.18 -8.20 -6.02
CA GLU A 406 12.23 -7.72 -6.94
C GLU A 406 13.61 -8.15 -6.45
N ASP A 407 13.99 -7.74 -5.23
CA ASP A 407 15.32 -7.91 -4.67
C ASP A 407 15.79 -9.39 -4.71
N VAL A 408 14.96 -10.36 -4.31
CA VAL A 408 15.33 -11.80 -4.34
C VAL A 408 15.48 -12.38 -5.75
N HIS A 409 15.01 -11.68 -6.79
CA HIS A 409 15.22 -12.03 -8.20
C HIS A 409 16.41 -11.25 -8.82
N GLN A 410 17.19 -10.51 -8.03
CA GLN A 410 18.42 -9.85 -8.48
C GLN A 410 19.70 -10.58 -7.99
N MET A 411 20.64 -10.84 -8.89
CA MET A 411 21.91 -11.52 -8.64
C MET A 411 22.80 -10.70 -7.70
N SER A 412 22.76 -9.38 -7.86
CA SER A 412 23.48 -8.41 -7.01
C SER A 412 23.09 -8.53 -5.53
N PHE A 413 21.79 -8.74 -5.25
CA PHE A 413 21.26 -8.94 -3.90
C PHE A 413 21.81 -10.23 -3.26
N TRP A 414 21.90 -11.33 -4.01
CA TRP A 414 22.52 -12.56 -3.51
C TRP A 414 24.04 -12.44 -3.33
N LEU A 415 24.74 -11.86 -4.32
CA LEU A 415 26.20 -11.79 -4.34
C LEU A 415 26.81 -10.80 -3.33
N HIS A 416 26.11 -9.72 -3.02
CA HIS A 416 26.58 -8.69 -2.07
C HIS A 416 25.81 -8.73 -0.75
N THR A 417 24.48 -8.72 -0.78
CA THR A 417 23.65 -8.49 0.41
C THR A 417 23.46 -9.78 1.22
N VAL A 418 22.91 -10.85 0.61
CA VAL A 418 22.72 -12.15 1.29
C VAL A 418 24.06 -12.77 1.67
N ARG A 419 25.10 -12.60 0.85
CA ARG A 419 26.47 -13.04 1.15
C ARG A 419 27.08 -12.35 2.37
N ALA A 420 26.80 -11.06 2.59
CA ALA A 420 27.34 -10.30 3.72
C ALA A 420 26.55 -10.48 5.02
N PHE A 421 25.22 -10.60 4.94
CA PHE A 421 24.34 -10.59 6.12
C PHE A 421 23.66 -11.93 6.43
N GLY A 422 23.88 -12.95 5.59
CA GLY A 422 23.35 -14.31 5.76
C GLY A 422 21.88 -14.45 5.36
N THR A 423 21.42 -15.68 5.11
CA THR A 423 20.07 -15.94 4.56
C THR A 423 18.93 -15.43 5.42
N LYS A 424 19.11 -15.28 6.74
CA LYS A 424 18.10 -14.69 7.64
C LYS A 424 17.63 -13.29 7.22
N MET A 425 18.39 -12.56 6.39
CA MET A 425 17.91 -11.30 5.80
C MET A 425 16.76 -11.50 4.79
N LEU A 426 16.51 -12.73 4.30
CA LEU A 426 15.36 -13.04 3.46
C LEU A 426 14.03 -12.91 4.24
N GLY A 427 14.08 -12.89 5.57
CA GLY A 427 12.98 -12.45 6.44
C GLY A 427 12.82 -10.93 6.51
N LEU A 428 13.04 -10.23 5.38
CA LEU A 428 12.82 -8.79 5.25
C LEU A 428 11.33 -8.50 5.45
N ARG A 429 11.06 -7.66 6.44
CA ARG A 429 9.72 -7.35 6.95
C ARG A 429 9.62 -5.86 7.26
N SER A 430 8.39 -5.36 7.30
CA SER A 430 8.06 -4.16 8.09
C SER A 430 8.61 -4.32 9.52
N ASN A 431 9.31 -3.30 10.02
CA ASN A 431 9.97 -3.28 11.32
C ASN A 431 8.99 -2.99 12.46
N LYS A 432 8.12 -1.99 12.26
CA LYS A 432 7.09 -1.55 13.20
C LYS A 432 5.75 -2.21 12.90
N VAL A 433 5.21 -1.98 11.70
CA VAL A 433 3.81 -2.30 11.35
C VAL A 433 3.60 -3.81 11.21
N ARG A 434 2.73 -4.36 12.05
CA ARG A 434 2.41 -5.80 12.11
C ARG A 434 0.98 -6.03 12.63
N MET A 435 0.37 -7.15 12.26
CA MET A 435 -0.82 -7.63 12.96
C MET A 435 -0.40 -8.64 14.03
N GLN A 436 -0.47 -8.25 15.30
CA GLN A 436 -0.35 -9.19 16.39
C GLN A 436 -1.63 -9.99 16.55
N VAL A 437 -1.51 -11.30 16.73
CA VAL A 437 -2.62 -12.22 17.01
C VAL A 437 -2.38 -12.90 18.35
N THR A 438 -3.34 -12.78 19.25
CA THR A 438 -3.38 -13.55 20.50
C THR A 438 -4.42 -14.66 20.36
N ARG A 439 -3.98 -15.92 20.43
CA ARG A 439 -4.86 -17.10 20.47
C ARG A 439 -4.80 -17.75 21.84
N LEU A 440 -5.92 -17.75 22.55
CA LEU A 440 -6.10 -18.45 23.82
C LEU A 440 -7.10 -19.60 23.64
N PRO A 441 -6.94 -20.75 24.33
CA PRO A 441 -7.92 -21.84 24.27
C PRO A 441 -9.34 -21.34 24.62
N HIS A 442 -10.33 -21.77 23.83
CA HIS A 442 -11.75 -21.44 23.97
C HIS A 442 -12.16 -19.97 23.73
N PHE A 443 -11.22 -19.08 23.41
CA PHE A 443 -11.52 -17.69 23.01
C PHE A 443 -11.34 -17.49 21.50
N PRO A 444 -12.04 -16.51 20.88
CA PRO A 444 -11.74 -16.10 19.51
C PRO A 444 -10.32 -15.51 19.42
N ASP A 445 -9.67 -15.70 18.27
CA ASP A 445 -8.39 -15.03 17.95
C ASP A 445 -8.56 -13.51 18.05
N VAL A 446 -7.77 -12.85 18.89
CA VAL A 446 -7.76 -11.38 19.02
C VAL A 446 -6.68 -10.80 18.10
N TYR A 447 -7.07 -9.90 17.20
CA TYR A 447 -6.19 -9.25 16.22
C TYR A 447 -5.95 -7.78 16.62
N VAL A 448 -4.69 -7.38 16.73
CA VAL A 448 -4.27 -6.02 17.08
C VAL A 448 -3.26 -5.54 16.03
N LEU A 449 -3.62 -4.51 15.27
CA LEU A 449 -2.66 -3.77 14.45
C LEU A 449 -1.75 -3.00 15.41
N SER A 450 -0.44 -3.24 15.32
CA SER A 450 0.57 -2.65 16.19
C SER A 450 1.64 -1.99 15.33
N THR A 451 1.97 -0.75 15.67
CA THR A 451 2.96 0.12 15.01
C THR A 451 4.13 0.46 15.95
N ASP A 452 4.18 -0.21 17.11
CA ASP A 452 5.08 0.12 18.22
C ASP A 452 6.48 -0.49 18.02
N ASP A 453 7.51 0.23 18.49
CA ASP A 453 8.93 -0.20 18.54
C ASP A 453 9.20 -1.29 19.60
N ALA A 454 8.45 -2.39 19.55
CA ALA A 454 8.76 -3.59 20.32
C ALA A 454 10.09 -4.18 19.83
N GLU A 455 10.97 -4.60 20.75
CA GLU A 455 12.22 -5.31 20.42
C GLU A 455 11.94 -6.64 19.67
N ILE A 456 11.89 -6.63 18.34
CA ILE A 456 11.81 -7.87 17.57
C ILE A 456 13.20 -8.51 17.57
N LYS A 457 13.42 -9.47 18.49
CA LYS A 457 14.72 -10.06 18.87
C LYS A 457 15.47 -10.87 17.79
N HIS A 458 15.14 -10.68 16.52
CA HIS A 458 15.67 -11.40 15.37
C HIS A 458 16.16 -10.42 14.28
N PHE A 459 17.04 -9.49 14.68
CA PHE A 459 17.73 -8.55 13.80
C PHE A 459 19.25 -8.82 13.74
N GLU A 460 19.66 -10.09 13.76
CA GLU A 460 21.06 -10.52 13.58
C GLU A 460 21.72 -9.87 12.34
N TRP A 461 20.96 -9.73 11.26
CA TRP A 461 21.44 -9.09 10.03
C TRP A 461 21.66 -7.57 10.18
N LYS A 462 20.81 -6.85 10.94
CA LYS A 462 21.03 -5.42 11.24
C LYS A 462 22.19 -5.22 12.21
N ALA A 463 22.38 -6.10 13.18
CA ALA A 463 23.56 -6.08 14.05
C ALA A 463 24.84 -6.24 13.19
N THR A 464 24.82 -7.18 12.24
CA THR A 464 25.91 -7.39 11.27
C THR A 464 26.12 -6.16 10.38
N HIS A 465 25.05 -5.52 9.88
CA HIS A 465 25.12 -4.27 9.11
C HIS A 465 25.69 -3.10 9.93
N MET A 466 25.28 -2.92 11.19
CA MET A 466 25.84 -1.91 12.09
C MET A 466 27.33 -2.17 12.40
N THR A 467 27.74 -3.43 12.55
CA THR A 467 29.17 -3.82 12.69
C THR A 467 29.96 -3.59 11.40
N LEU A 468 29.35 -3.76 10.23
CA LEU A 468 29.97 -3.45 8.95
C LEU A 468 30.14 -1.93 8.77
N LYS A 469 29.11 -1.16 9.16
CA LYS A 469 29.04 0.30 9.02
C LYS A 469 29.99 1.05 9.96
N SER A 470 30.40 0.45 11.09
CA SER A 470 31.42 1.01 11.99
C SER A 470 32.86 0.69 11.56
N LYS A 471 33.06 -0.12 10.52
CA LYS A 471 34.39 -0.48 9.99
C LYS A 471 34.98 0.69 9.19
N GLN A 472 36.13 1.20 9.64
CA GLN A 472 36.84 2.29 8.93
C GLN A 472 37.32 1.84 7.54
N ASP A 473 37.99 0.69 7.44
CA ASP A 473 38.50 0.13 6.19
C ASP A 473 37.54 -0.90 5.54
N MET A 474 36.48 -0.40 4.91
CA MET A 474 35.61 -1.24 4.06
C MET A 474 36.20 -1.44 2.66
N SER A 475 36.31 -2.71 2.24
CA SER A 475 36.60 -3.12 0.87
C SER A 475 35.47 -2.74 -0.11
N PRO A 476 35.69 -2.80 -1.44
CA PRO A 476 34.66 -2.45 -2.42
C PRO A 476 33.36 -3.27 -2.31
N ASP A 477 33.44 -4.56 -1.94
CA ASP A 477 32.25 -5.40 -1.71
C ASP A 477 31.56 -5.09 -0.38
N GLU A 478 32.33 -4.80 0.68
CA GLU A 478 31.77 -4.37 1.97
C GLU A 478 31.03 -3.02 1.84
N ARG A 479 31.57 -2.08 1.05
CA ARG A 479 30.88 -0.81 0.75
C ARG A 479 29.58 -1.03 -0.06
N ARG A 480 29.58 -1.96 -1.02
CA ARG A 480 28.36 -2.36 -1.75
C ARG A 480 27.32 -2.97 -0.81
N ALA A 481 27.73 -3.90 0.05
CA ALA A 481 26.84 -4.55 1.01
C ALA A 481 26.29 -3.57 2.06
N CYS A 482 27.14 -2.69 2.62
CA CYS A 482 26.71 -1.66 3.57
C CYS A 482 25.66 -0.74 2.95
N LYS A 483 25.92 -0.22 1.74
CA LYS A 483 24.94 0.60 1.01
C LYS A 483 23.64 -0.16 0.75
N ALA A 484 23.70 -1.40 0.25
CA ALA A 484 22.50 -2.19 0.02
C ALA A 484 21.69 -2.44 1.31
N GLY A 485 22.36 -2.58 2.46
CA GLY A 485 21.72 -2.63 3.78
C GLY A 485 21.08 -1.31 4.20
N ASP A 486 21.75 -0.17 3.94
CA ASP A 486 21.19 1.17 4.17
C ASP A 486 19.96 1.44 3.28
N ASP A 487 20.05 1.14 1.98
CA ASP A 487 18.96 1.28 1.00
C ASP A 487 17.77 0.36 1.35
N LEU A 488 18.01 -0.82 1.93
CA LEU A 488 16.96 -1.73 2.44
C LEU A 488 16.27 -1.19 3.68
N ILE A 489 17.05 -0.73 4.67
CA ILE A 489 16.50 -0.17 5.91
C ILE A 489 15.69 1.10 5.59
N LYS A 490 16.23 1.99 4.75
CA LYS A 490 15.57 3.25 4.42
C LYS A 490 14.28 3.07 3.61
N ARG A 491 14.23 2.12 2.67
CA ARG A 491 12.98 1.75 1.97
C ARG A 491 11.91 1.25 2.95
N ALA A 492 12.26 0.36 3.87
CA ALA A 492 11.32 -0.15 4.88
C ALA A 492 10.81 0.97 5.81
N GLU A 493 11.71 1.81 6.33
CA GLU A 493 11.36 2.97 7.17
C GLU A 493 10.39 3.92 6.46
N LEU A 494 10.63 4.25 5.19
CA LEU A 494 9.78 5.16 4.43
C LEU A 494 8.37 4.59 4.18
N ASN A 495 8.26 3.30 3.85
CA ASN A 495 6.95 2.62 3.71
C ASN A 495 6.18 2.60 5.05
N GLU A 496 6.89 2.39 6.16
CA GLU A 496 6.29 2.36 7.50
C GLU A 496 5.84 3.76 7.97
N VAL A 497 6.62 4.81 7.70
CA VAL A 497 6.22 6.20 7.94
C VAL A 497 5.01 6.55 7.07
N PHE A 498 5.01 6.24 5.77
CA PHE A 498 3.86 6.51 4.90
C PHE A 498 2.57 5.83 5.39
N PHE A 499 2.68 4.57 5.85
CA PHE A 499 1.56 3.86 6.46
C PHE A 499 1.03 4.56 7.72
N ILE A 500 1.92 5.06 8.58
CA ILE A 500 1.55 5.79 9.80
C ILE A 500 0.87 7.11 9.43
N GLU A 501 1.46 7.93 8.55
CA GLU A 501 0.88 9.22 8.14
C GLU A 501 -0.47 9.05 7.45
N SER A 502 -0.64 8.07 6.54
CA SER A 502 -1.94 7.83 5.89
C SER A 502 -2.96 7.16 6.82
N SER A 503 -2.52 6.46 7.87
CA SER A 503 -3.41 6.01 8.95
C SER A 503 -3.88 7.21 9.80
N GLU A 504 -2.99 8.16 10.11
CA GLU A 504 -3.33 9.32 10.92
C GLU A 504 -4.20 10.32 10.16
N GLN A 505 -3.92 10.58 8.88
CA GLN A 505 -4.83 11.24 7.93
C GLN A 505 -6.25 10.65 7.98
N SER A 506 -6.36 9.31 8.07
CA SER A 506 -7.65 8.61 8.16
C SER A 506 -8.29 8.75 9.55
N ASN A 507 -7.49 8.78 10.64
CA ASN A 507 -7.95 9.02 12.00
C ASN A 507 -8.52 10.44 12.17
N GLN A 508 -7.77 11.46 11.71
CA GLN A 508 -8.15 12.87 11.80
C GLN A 508 -9.45 13.14 11.02
N LEU A 509 -9.56 12.64 9.78
CA LEU A 509 -10.80 12.72 8.99
C LEU A 509 -12.00 12.10 9.72
N LYS A 510 -11.82 10.94 10.36
CA LYS A 510 -12.87 10.31 11.17
C LYS A 510 -13.23 11.16 12.39
N ALA A 511 -12.24 11.70 13.09
CA ALA A 511 -12.45 12.55 14.26
C ALA A 511 -13.29 13.79 13.91
N ILE A 512 -12.99 14.48 12.80
CA ILE A 512 -13.79 15.62 12.31
C ILE A 512 -15.25 15.21 12.06
N VAL A 513 -15.48 14.07 11.41
CA VAL A 513 -16.83 13.57 11.08
C VAL A 513 -17.62 13.17 12.32
N ASP A 514 -16.99 12.52 13.30
CA ASP A 514 -17.64 12.14 14.55
C ASP A 514 -17.87 13.35 15.48
N PHE A 515 -16.96 14.35 15.48
CA PHE A 515 -17.13 15.63 16.16
C PHE A 515 -18.30 16.44 15.57
N ASN A 516 -18.35 16.61 14.25
CA ASN A 516 -19.40 17.38 13.59
C ASN A 516 -20.79 16.73 13.77
N ARG A 517 -20.87 15.40 13.82
CA ARG A 517 -22.11 14.71 14.21
C ARG A 517 -22.51 15.05 15.65
N SER A 518 -21.59 14.91 16.61
CA SER A 518 -21.84 15.25 18.01
C SER A 518 -22.16 16.73 18.24
N LEU A 519 -21.60 17.65 17.45
CA LEU A 519 -21.95 19.06 17.46
C LEU A 519 -23.39 19.27 16.99
N LYS A 520 -23.77 18.67 15.85
CA LYS A 520 -25.13 18.74 15.33
C LYS A 520 -26.15 18.16 16.31
N ASP A 521 -25.89 16.97 16.85
CA ASP A 521 -26.78 16.31 17.82
C ASP A 521 -26.98 17.17 19.08
N ARG A 522 -25.94 17.88 19.55
CA ARG A 522 -26.02 18.84 20.67
C ARG A 522 -26.84 20.08 20.32
N LEU A 523 -26.61 20.67 19.15
CA LEU A 523 -27.35 21.86 18.71
C LEU A 523 -28.84 21.55 18.53
N GLU A 524 -29.18 20.43 17.89
CA GLU A 524 -30.59 20.00 17.74
C GLU A 524 -31.26 19.79 19.11
N ALA A 525 -30.59 19.17 20.08
CA ALA A 525 -31.12 18.95 21.43
C ALA A 525 -31.31 20.25 22.26
N ILE A 526 -30.50 21.28 22.00
CA ILE A 526 -30.66 22.63 22.56
C ILE A 526 -31.89 23.30 21.92
N THR A 527 -31.98 23.30 20.59
CA THR A 527 -33.10 23.93 19.85
C THR A 527 -34.45 23.23 20.11
N SER A 528 -34.47 21.93 20.36
CA SER A 528 -35.68 21.18 20.71
C SER A 528 -36.06 21.27 22.21
N GLY A 529 -35.25 21.94 23.05
CA GLY A 529 -35.49 22.11 24.48
C GLY A 529 -35.57 20.80 25.28
N THR A 530 -35.03 19.70 24.76
CA THR A 530 -35.33 18.34 25.26
C THR A 530 -34.25 17.79 26.22
N GLN A 531 -33.60 18.64 27.00
CA GLN A 531 -32.61 18.22 28.00
C GLN A 531 -33.23 18.01 29.38
N SER A 532 -33.68 16.79 29.65
CA SER A 532 -33.93 16.30 31.02
C SER A 532 -33.21 14.97 31.24
N VAL A 533 -31.94 15.03 31.63
CA VAL A 533 -31.16 13.89 32.15
C VAL A 533 -30.65 14.26 33.55
N GLN A 534 -30.73 13.33 34.48
CA GLN A 534 -30.53 13.58 35.90
C GLN A 534 -29.05 13.76 36.27
N GLY A 535 -28.76 14.67 37.20
CA GLY A 535 -27.60 14.53 38.11
C GLY A 535 -26.44 15.51 37.95
N GLN A 536 -26.47 16.48 37.04
CA GLN A 536 -25.45 17.55 36.97
C GLN A 536 -26.10 18.93 36.86
N GLU A 537 -25.67 19.86 37.72
CA GLU A 537 -25.94 21.29 37.58
C GLU A 537 -25.07 21.87 36.46
N ILE A 538 -25.53 21.68 35.22
CA ILE A 538 -24.89 22.28 34.05
C ILE A 538 -25.32 23.76 34.01
N LYS A 539 -24.35 24.67 34.14
CA LYS A 539 -24.56 26.11 33.85
C LYS A 539 -25.20 26.24 32.48
N GLN A 540 -26.15 27.16 32.31
CA GLN A 540 -26.63 27.54 30.99
C GLN A 540 -25.45 28.10 30.17
N GLN A 541 -24.82 27.24 29.37
CA GLN A 541 -23.81 27.65 28.41
C GLN A 541 -24.53 28.35 27.26
N ASP A 542 -24.06 29.54 26.90
CA ASP A 542 -24.61 30.28 25.79
C ASP A 542 -24.40 29.46 24.49
N PRO A 543 -25.44 29.20 23.69
CA PRO A 543 -25.28 28.58 22.37
C PRO A 543 -24.24 29.29 21.50
N VAL A 544 -24.07 30.61 21.64
CA VAL A 544 -23.04 31.40 20.94
C VAL A 544 -21.63 31.02 21.40
N GLU A 545 -21.42 30.78 22.70
CA GLU A 545 -20.14 30.34 23.26
C GLU A 545 -19.80 28.90 22.83
N ILE A 546 -20.80 28.00 22.85
CA ILE A 546 -20.68 26.63 22.33
C ILE A 546 -20.28 26.65 20.84
N ILE A 547 -20.96 27.47 20.04
CA ILE A 547 -20.67 27.63 18.61
C ILE A 547 -19.23 28.14 18.42
N LYS A 548 -18.83 29.24 19.08
CA LYS A 548 -17.49 29.81 18.94
C LYS A 548 -16.36 28.84 19.31
N ILE A 549 -16.51 28.10 20.41
CA ILE A 549 -15.54 27.07 20.82
C ILE A 549 -15.50 25.93 19.78
N SER A 550 -16.67 25.55 19.22
CA SER A 550 -16.74 24.51 18.20
C SER A 550 -16.11 24.90 16.86
N MET A 551 -16.21 26.17 16.45
CA MET A 551 -15.55 26.70 15.26
C MET A 551 -14.03 26.58 15.34
N GLN A 552 -13.41 27.04 16.44
CA GLN A 552 -11.97 26.89 16.65
C GLN A 552 -11.56 25.41 16.68
N THR A 553 -12.34 24.56 17.36
CA THR A 553 -12.08 23.12 17.41
C THR A 553 -12.11 22.50 16.00
N GLN A 554 -13.05 22.91 15.14
CA GLN A 554 -13.09 22.47 13.74
C GLN A 554 -11.86 22.94 12.95
N TYR A 555 -11.42 24.20 13.14
CA TYR A 555 -10.21 24.71 12.50
C TYR A 555 -8.97 23.89 12.89
N ASP A 556 -8.74 23.70 14.19
CA ASP A 556 -7.59 22.94 14.72
C ASP A 556 -7.57 21.50 14.16
N MET A 557 -8.73 20.85 14.06
CA MET A 557 -8.87 19.50 13.51
C MET A 557 -8.68 19.45 11.98
N LEU A 558 -9.20 20.42 11.23
CA LEU A 558 -8.99 20.52 9.78
C LEU A 558 -7.52 20.82 9.45
N MET A 559 -6.85 21.64 10.25
CA MET A 559 -5.41 21.88 10.14
C MET A 559 -4.61 20.61 10.45
N GLY A 560 -4.96 19.87 11.52
CA GLY A 560 -4.36 18.58 11.84
C GLY A 560 -4.46 17.56 10.70
N ALA A 561 -5.65 17.41 10.10
CA ALA A 561 -5.86 16.56 8.93
C ALA A 561 -5.08 17.04 7.69
N THR A 562 -4.95 18.35 7.49
CA THR A 562 -4.17 18.96 6.40
C THR A 562 -2.68 18.65 6.56
N MET A 563 -2.15 18.76 7.77
CA MET A 563 -0.75 18.47 8.08
C MET A 563 -0.42 16.97 7.99
N ALA A 564 -1.31 16.08 8.42
CA ALA A 564 -1.16 14.63 8.21
C ALA A 564 -1.18 14.25 6.71
N HIS A 565 -2.04 14.89 5.91
CA HIS A 565 -2.04 14.73 4.45
C HIS A 565 -0.73 15.24 3.81
N ARG A 566 -0.25 16.42 4.21
CA ARG A 566 1.06 16.98 3.80
C ARG A 566 2.20 16.01 4.13
N ALA A 567 2.22 15.43 5.33
CA ALA A 567 3.25 14.48 5.76
C ALA A 567 3.22 13.17 4.95
N ALA A 568 2.03 12.61 4.67
CA ALA A 568 1.87 11.45 3.81
C ALA A 568 2.37 11.72 2.38
N VAL A 569 2.06 12.88 1.80
CA VAL A 569 2.50 13.26 0.44
C VAL A 569 4.01 13.51 0.38
N ASN A 570 4.57 14.22 1.35
CA ASN A 570 6.04 14.40 1.46
C ASN A 570 6.76 13.06 1.60
N THR A 571 6.19 12.09 2.32
CA THR A 571 6.76 10.75 2.44
C THR A 571 6.65 9.95 1.13
N TYR A 572 5.53 10.05 0.41
CA TYR A 572 5.39 9.47 -0.94
C TYR A 572 6.48 9.98 -1.90
N PHE A 573 6.78 11.29 -1.90
CA PHE A 573 7.85 11.83 -2.74
C PHE A 573 9.26 11.44 -2.27
N GLN A 574 9.50 11.29 -0.96
CA GLN A 574 10.73 10.68 -0.47
C GLN A 574 10.88 9.22 -0.93
N MET A 575 9.81 8.41 -0.86
CA MET A 575 9.81 7.05 -1.40
C MET A 575 10.17 7.05 -2.89
N ALA A 576 9.56 7.94 -3.69
CA ALA A 576 9.81 8.09 -5.12
C ALA A 576 11.25 8.50 -5.49
N ILE A 577 11.96 9.21 -4.59
CA ILE A 577 13.38 9.54 -4.74
C ILE A 577 14.28 8.32 -4.41
N PHE A 578 13.86 7.47 -3.47
CA PHE A 578 14.61 6.26 -3.08
C PHE A 578 14.31 5.01 -3.93
N GLY A 579 13.27 5.04 -4.77
CA GLY A 579 12.96 3.99 -5.74
C GLY A 579 11.55 4.13 -6.33
N ASP A 580 11.15 3.22 -7.22
CA ASP A 580 9.81 3.25 -7.80
C ASP A 580 8.70 3.17 -6.74
N VAL A 581 7.58 3.85 -6.96
CA VAL A 581 6.40 3.80 -6.07
C VAL A 581 5.14 3.56 -6.90
N THR A 582 4.25 2.74 -6.35
CA THR A 582 2.95 2.35 -6.90
C THR A 582 2.08 3.58 -7.19
N ILE A 583 1.70 3.78 -8.46
CA ILE A 583 1.00 5.01 -8.94
C ILE A 583 -0.39 5.17 -8.32
N GLU A 584 -1.03 4.06 -7.94
CA GLU A 584 -2.30 4.01 -7.22
C GLU A 584 -2.24 4.75 -5.87
N ILE A 585 -1.06 4.87 -5.25
CA ILE A 585 -0.89 5.68 -4.03
C ILE A 585 -1.02 7.18 -4.35
N LYS A 586 -0.42 7.65 -5.45
CA LYS A 586 -0.55 9.03 -5.94
C LYS A 586 -1.99 9.37 -6.28
N ASP A 587 -2.68 8.44 -6.96
CA ASP A 587 -4.12 8.57 -7.27
C ASP A 587 -4.94 8.72 -5.98
N HIS A 588 -4.72 7.88 -4.97
CA HIS A 588 -5.46 7.94 -3.71
C HIS A 588 -5.19 9.23 -2.91
N LEU A 589 -3.95 9.71 -2.89
CA LEU A 589 -3.58 10.98 -2.23
C LEU A 589 -4.23 12.18 -2.93
N LEU A 590 -4.32 12.17 -4.27
CA LEU A 590 -4.98 13.23 -5.04
C LEU A 590 -6.51 13.18 -4.85
N MET A 591 -7.12 11.99 -4.85
CA MET A 591 -8.54 11.82 -4.55
C MET A 591 -8.90 12.27 -3.12
N PHE A 592 -8.03 11.99 -2.14
CA PHE A 592 -8.18 12.53 -0.78
C PHE A 592 -8.14 14.06 -0.80
N ASN A 593 -7.13 14.65 -1.45
CA ASN A 593 -6.95 16.10 -1.55
C ASN A 593 -8.19 16.80 -2.14
N GLN A 594 -8.73 16.30 -3.26
CA GLN A 594 -9.94 16.81 -3.91
C GLN A 594 -11.16 16.77 -3.00
N GLY A 595 -11.39 15.61 -2.35
CA GLY A 595 -12.51 15.42 -1.46
C GLY A 595 -12.41 16.28 -0.21
N PHE A 596 -11.22 16.35 0.38
CA PHE A 596 -10.95 17.07 1.61
C PHE A 596 -11.00 18.59 1.43
N ARG A 597 -10.47 19.16 0.33
CA ARG A 597 -10.67 20.59 -0.04
C ARG A 597 -12.15 20.96 0.02
N GLY A 598 -13.00 20.21 -0.69
CA GLY A 598 -14.44 20.48 -0.72
C GLY A 598 -15.15 20.33 0.63
N PHE A 599 -14.75 19.35 1.45
CA PHE A 599 -15.33 19.15 2.79
C PHE A 599 -14.91 20.24 3.78
N ALA A 600 -13.63 20.62 3.79
CA ALA A 600 -13.12 21.70 4.64
C ALA A 600 -13.77 23.05 4.26
N ARG A 601 -13.88 23.34 2.96
CA ARG A 601 -14.54 24.54 2.45
C ARG A 601 -16.02 24.63 2.83
N GLN A 602 -16.74 23.50 2.78
CA GLN A 602 -18.14 23.45 3.22
C GLN A 602 -18.27 23.68 4.74
N ILE A 603 -17.37 23.12 5.57
CA ILE A 603 -17.39 23.38 7.02
C ILE A 603 -17.21 24.88 7.30
N ALA A 604 -16.23 25.53 6.65
CA ALA A 604 -16.00 26.96 6.83
C ALA A 604 -17.25 27.79 6.47
N HIS A 605 -17.80 27.58 5.27
CA HIS A 605 -18.95 28.36 4.80
C HIS A 605 -20.27 28.05 5.55
N GLU A 606 -20.50 26.82 6.01
CA GLU A 606 -21.74 26.47 6.74
C GLU A 606 -21.71 26.85 8.22
N TYR A 607 -20.52 26.95 8.84
CA TYR A 607 -20.41 27.03 10.30
C TYR A 607 -19.49 28.12 10.87
N TRP A 608 -18.67 28.83 10.09
CA TRP A 608 -17.68 29.79 10.61
C TRP A 608 -18.09 31.26 10.41
N THR A 609 -17.37 32.17 11.07
CA THR A 609 -17.52 33.63 10.90
C THR A 609 -16.62 34.15 9.78
N ASP A 610 -16.84 35.39 9.32
CA ASP A 610 -16.01 36.07 8.30
C ASP A 610 -14.55 36.31 8.73
N GLU A 611 -14.23 36.16 10.02
CA GLU A 611 -12.87 36.20 10.54
C GLU A 611 -12.20 34.83 10.35
N LEU A 612 -12.77 33.76 10.93
CA LEU A 612 -12.22 32.41 10.86
C LEU A 612 -12.29 31.83 9.42
N SER A 613 -13.16 32.37 8.57
CA SER A 613 -13.19 32.07 7.13
C SER A 613 -11.96 32.60 6.36
N ARG A 614 -11.17 33.51 6.95
CA ARG A 614 -9.85 33.90 6.43
C ARG A 614 -8.78 32.91 6.86
N ASP A 615 -8.89 32.34 8.06
CA ASP A 615 -7.98 31.29 8.53
C ASP A 615 -8.13 30.00 7.71
N TYR A 616 -9.32 29.76 7.13
CA TYR A 616 -9.50 28.74 6.08
C TYR A 616 -8.54 28.93 4.88
N GLU A 617 -8.07 30.15 4.57
CA GLU A 617 -7.16 30.36 3.45
C GLU A 617 -5.81 29.67 3.64
N ASP A 618 -5.26 29.56 4.87
CA ASP A 618 -4.03 28.80 5.14
C ASP A 618 -4.23 27.29 4.90
N ILE A 619 -5.42 26.77 5.21
CA ILE A 619 -5.82 25.39 4.90
C ILE A 619 -5.93 25.19 3.37
N ASP A 620 -6.62 26.10 2.67
CA ASP A 620 -6.79 26.07 1.21
C ASP A 620 -5.44 26.18 0.47
N GLU A 621 -4.50 26.98 1.00
CA GLU A 621 -3.13 27.14 0.52
C GLU A 621 -2.31 25.85 0.57
N ARG A 622 -2.24 25.24 1.76
CA ARG A 622 -1.48 24.01 2.00
C ARG A 622 -2.05 22.86 1.16
N LEU A 623 -3.38 22.78 1.05
CA LEU A 623 -4.04 21.79 0.20
C LEU A 623 -3.80 22.06 -1.30
N GLU A 624 -3.71 23.32 -1.74
CA GLU A 624 -3.37 23.66 -3.12
C GLU A 624 -1.89 23.36 -3.44
N PHE A 625 -0.94 23.65 -2.54
CA PHE A 625 0.46 23.26 -2.73
C PHE A 625 0.62 21.74 -2.82
N VAL A 626 -0.05 20.99 -1.93
CA VAL A 626 -0.07 19.52 -1.97
C VAL A 626 -0.73 19.00 -3.27
N ARG A 627 -1.75 19.68 -3.79
CA ARG A 627 -2.33 19.39 -5.13
C ARG A 627 -1.30 19.60 -6.23
N GLN A 628 -0.53 20.70 -6.21
CA GLN A 628 0.50 20.98 -7.21
C GLN A 628 1.57 19.88 -7.29
N MET A 629 1.96 19.30 -6.14
CA MET A 629 2.88 18.15 -6.12
C MET A 629 2.23 16.89 -6.74
N LEU A 630 0.96 16.64 -6.44
CA LEU A 630 0.26 15.40 -6.82
C LEU A 630 -0.30 15.39 -8.25
N TYR A 631 -0.53 16.53 -8.88
CA TYR A 631 -1.04 16.65 -10.25
C TYR A 631 -0.21 17.67 -11.01
N SER A 632 0.15 17.40 -12.27
CA SER A 632 0.73 18.41 -13.17
C SER A 632 -0.15 18.58 -14.41
N PRO A 633 -0.47 19.82 -14.82
CA PRO A 633 -1.17 20.10 -16.08
C PRO A 633 -0.31 19.83 -17.32
N ALA A 634 1.00 19.64 -17.18
CA ALA A 634 1.92 19.32 -18.28
C ALA A 634 2.09 17.81 -18.53
N ASP A 635 1.52 16.94 -17.68
CA ASP A 635 1.52 15.48 -17.89
C ASP A 635 0.54 15.12 -19.02
N GLU A 636 0.98 14.33 -20.01
CA GLU A 636 0.11 13.78 -21.06
C GLU A 636 -1.09 12.99 -20.49
N LYS A 637 -0.95 12.45 -19.27
CA LYS A 637 -1.98 11.68 -18.57
C LYS A 637 -2.88 12.54 -17.67
N SER A 638 -2.70 13.86 -17.62
CA SER A 638 -3.53 14.81 -16.86
C SER A 638 -5.04 14.60 -17.07
N GLN A 639 -5.44 14.31 -18.32
CA GLN A 639 -6.82 13.99 -18.74
C GLN A 639 -7.48 12.82 -17.97
N LYS A 640 -6.69 11.93 -17.34
CA LYS A 640 -7.21 10.87 -16.45
C LYS A 640 -7.94 11.46 -15.24
N TYR A 641 -7.50 12.61 -14.75
CA TYR A 641 -8.04 13.28 -13.57
C TYR A 641 -9.09 14.30 -13.97
N ALA A 642 -10.24 13.83 -14.48
CA ALA A 642 -11.27 14.64 -15.11
C ALA A 642 -11.56 15.97 -14.39
N LEU A 643 -11.81 15.96 -13.08
CA LEU A 643 -12.09 17.18 -12.30
C LEU A 643 -10.93 18.19 -12.26
N GLU A 644 -9.67 17.72 -12.21
CA GLU A 644 -8.49 18.60 -12.24
C GLU A 644 -8.24 19.19 -13.63
N TYR A 645 -8.54 18.40 -14.67
CA TYR A 645 -8.39 18.81 -16.07
C TYR A 645 -9.51 19.73 -16.54
N GLU A 646 -10.76 19.47 -16.13
CA GLU A 646 -11.95 20.28 -16.41
C GLU A 646 -11.77 21.73 -15.92
N GLU A 647 -11.13 21.95 -14.76
CA GLU A 647 -10.84 23.31 -14.28
C GLU A 647 -10.00 24.15 -15.27
N PHE A 648 -9.03 23.55 -15.97
CA PHE A 648 -8.24 24.30 -16.97
C PHE A 648 -9.09 24.62 -18.22
N GLY A 649 -10.04 23.75 -18.56
CA GLY A 649 -11.06 24.03 -19.58
C GLY A 649 -11.99 25.16 -19.17
N ASP A 650 -12.52 25.12 -17.95
CA ASP A 650 -13.40 26.15 -17.37
C ASP A 650 -12.70 27.52 -17.35
N ILE A 651 -11.46 27.59 -16.86
CA ILE A 651 -10.65 28.83 -16.88
C ILE A 651 -10.43 29.30 -18.32
N ALA A 652 -10.06 28.41 -19.25
CA ALA A 652 -9.81 28.79 -20.64
C ALA A 652 -11.07 29.34 -21.34
N ILE A 653 -12.26 28.82 -21.02
CA ILE A 653 -13.55 29.35 -21.49
C ILE A 653 -13.77 30.78 -20.95
N ILE A 654 -13.56 31.00 -19.65
CA ILE A 654 -13.71 32.31 -19.01
C ILE A 654 -12.72 33.33 -19.57
N MET A 655 -11.47 32.93 -19.83
CA MET A 655 -10.46 33.79 -20.47
C MET A 655 -10.82 34.15 -21.91
N ASN A 656 -11.19 33.15 -22.73
CA ASN A 656 -11.60 33.40 -24.12
C ASN A 656 -12.83 34.31 -24.23
N ALA A 657 -13.74 34.24 -23.26
CA ALA A 657 -14.90 35.13 -23.18
C ALA A 657 -14.50 36.56 -22.77
N TYR A 658 -13.48 36.74 -21.92
CA TYR A 658 -12.93 38.06 -21.60
C TYR A 658 -12.18 38.68 -22.79
N ASP A 659 -11.34 37.90 -23.49
CA ASP A 659 -10.63 38.34 -24.71
C ASP A 659 -11.61 38.73 -25.84
N GLN A 660 -12.82 38.15 -25.86
CA GLN A 660 -13.90 38.45 -26.81
C GLN A 660 -14.98 39.39 -26.24
N PHE A 661 -14.78 39.96 -25.04
CA PHE A 661 -15.81 40.75 -24.36
C PHE A 661 -16.25 41.97 -25.18
N HIS A 662 -15.33 42.56 -25.93
CA HIS A 662 -15.59 43.73 -26.79
C HIS A 662 -16.46 43.43 -28.03
N THR A 663 -16.62 42.16 -28.44
CA THR A 663 -17.43 41.82 -29.63
C THR A 663 -18.87 41.45 -29.29
N GLU A 664 -19.12 40.77 -28.16
CA GLU A 664 -20.47 40.39 -27.73
C GLU A 664 -20.66 40.56 -26.19
N PRO A 665 -20.72 41.81 -25.67
CA PRO A 665 -20.61 42.07 -24.23
C PRO A 665 -21.66 41.37 -23.36
N GLU A 666 -22.93 41.34 -23.79
CA GLU A 666 -24.01 40.68 -23.04
C GLU A 666 -23.83 39.16 -22.96
N TYR A 667 -23.44 38.53 -24.08
CA TYR A 667 -23.26 37.08 -24.15
C TYR A 667 -21.99 36.64 -23.40
N MET A 668 -20.87 37.30 -23.66
CA MET A 668 -19.61 37.01 -22.97
C MET A 668 -19.70 37.33 -21.47
N GLY A 669 -20.45 38.37 -21.07
CA GLY A 669 -20.75 38.65 -19.67
C GLY A 669 -21.55 37.56 -18.97
N GLN A 670 -22.49 36.91 -19.67
CA GLN A 670 -23.16 35.71 -19.16
C GLN A 670 -22.22 34.50 -19.07
N VAL A 671 -21.36 34.27 -20.08
CA VAL A 671 -20.38 33.16 -20.08
C VAL A 671 -19.38 33.29 -18.92
N ILE A 672 -18.82 34.49 -18.71
CA ILE A 672 -17.93 34.77 -17.57
C ILE A 672 -18.67 34.54 -16.25
N SER A 673 -19.88 35.10 -16.09
CA SER A 673 -20.65 34.98 -14.84
C SER A 673 -20.98 33.52 -14.51
N GLN A 674 -21.44 32.74 -15.49
CA GLN A 674 -21.76 31.32 -15.33
C GLN A 674 -20.52 30.48 -15.05
N GLY A 675 -19.39 30.74 -15.74
CA GLY A 675 -18.14 30.02 -15.49
C GLY A 675 -17.59 30.26 -14.08
N VAL A 676 -17.65 31.51 -13.60
CA VAL A 676 -17.25 31.86 -12.22
C VAL A 676 -18.22 31.24 -11.20
N GLU A 677 -19.54 31.27 -11.45
CA GLU A 677 -20.54 30.61 -10.59
C GLU A 677 -20.30 29.09 -10.51
N VAL A 678 -20.00 28.43 -11.63
CA VAL A 678 -19.67 27.00 -11.66
C VAL A 678 -18.41 26.69 -10.84
N LEU A 679 -17.36 27.52 -10.93
CA LEU A 679 -16.14 27.31 -10.15
C LEU A 679 -16.34 27.63 -8.65
N GLU A 680 -17.15 28.63 -8.30
CA GLU A 680 -17.42 28.96 -6.90
C GLU A 680 -18.35 27.95 -6.22
N THR A 681 -19.46 27.55 -6.87
CA THR A 681 -20.42 26.58 -6.31
C THR A 681 -19.90 25.14 -6.30
N ARG A 682 -18.93 24.80 -7.16
CA ARG A 682 -18.18 23.54 -7.10
C ARG A 682 -17.23 23.59 -5.91
N TRP A 683 -17.69 23.12 -4.74
CA TRP A 683 -16.90 23.08 -3.49
C TRP A 683 -15.46 22.53 -3.64
N ARG A 684 -15.26 21.56 -4.53
CA ARG A 684 -13.94 20.93 -4.79
C ARG A 684 -12.98 21.78 -5.64
N SER A 685 -13.40 22.93 -6.15
CA SER A 685 -12.57 23.78 -7.02
C SER A 685 -11.30 24.27 -6.33
N SER A 686 -10.19 24.21 -7.05
CA SER A 686 -8.89 24.70 -6.61
C SER A 686 -8.86 26.19 -6.26
N ARG A 687 -7.90 26.56 -5.40
CA ARG A 687 -7.61 27.98 -5.10
C ARG A 687 -7.08 28.67 -6.36
N TYR A 688 -6.29 27.97 -7.18
CA TYR A 688 -5.84 28.46 -8.49
C TYR A 688 -7.01 28.86 -9.40
N ALA A 689 -7.97 27.96 -9.64
CA ALA A 689 -9.10 28.22 -10.54
C ALA A 689 -10.01 29.33 -10.02
N ARG A 690 -10.36 29.30 -8.73
CA ARG A 690 -11.16 30.35 -8.09
C ARG A 690 -10.48 31.72 -8.15
N THR A 691 -9.18 31.80 -7.87
CA THR A 691 -8.44 33.06 -7.94
C THR A 691 -8.39 33.62 -9.37
N CYS A 692 -8.11 32.79 -10.37
CA CYS A 692 -8.11 33.20 -11.78
C CYS A 692 -9.49 33.68 -12.25
N ALA A 693 -10.55 32.92 -11.94
CA ALA A 693 -11.92 33.27 -12.31
C ALA A 693 -12.39 34.56 -11.64
N ASN A 694 -12.06 34.78 -10.36
CA ASN A 694 -12.42 36.02 -9.66
C ASN A 694 -11.66 37.25 -10.17
N ILE A 695 -10.39 37.13 -10.61
CA ILE A 695 -9.70 38.25 -11.28
C ILE A 695 -10.48 38.66 -12.53
N ILE A 696 -10.90 37.70 -13.36
CA ILE A 696 -11.65 37.98 -14.59
C ILE A 696 -13.06 38.55 -14.28
N LYS A 697 -13.70 38.12 -13.19
CA LYS A 697 -14.97 38.71 -12.72
C LYS A 697 -14.81 40.18 -12.33
N LEU A 698 -13.78 40.52 -11.54
CA LEU A 698 -13.49 41.90 -11.12
C LEU A 698 -13.11 42.78 -12.33
N ALA A 699 -12.30 42.24 -13.24
CA ALA A 699 -11.96 42.87 -14.51
C ALA A 699 -13.18 43.14 -15.38
N LYS A 700 -14.11 42.18 -15.47
CA LYS A 700 -15.40 42.35 -16.18
C LYS A 700 -16.23 43.47 -15.56
N SER A 701 -16.35 43.54 -14.22
CA SER A 701 -17.15 44.59 -13.57
C SER A 701 -16.59 46.00 -13.79
N ILE A 702 -15.27 46.18 -13.86
CA ILE A 702 -14.65 47.48 -14.25
C ILE A 702 -15.02 47.80 -15.72
N VAL A 703 -14.92 46.84 -16.63
CA VAL A 703 -15.20 47.05 -18.07
C VAL A 703 -16.67 47.40 -18.32
N THR A 704 -17.60 46.93 -17.49
CA THR A 704 -19.04 47.22 -17.58
C THR A 704 -19.54 48.33 -16.66
N GLU A 705 -18.65 49.06 -15.98
CA GLU A 705 -19.03 50.14 -15.04
C GLU A 705 -19.99 49.66 -13.91
N GLU A 706 -19.84 48.38 -13.51
CA GLU A 706 -20.61 47.74 -12.42
C GLU A 706 -19.94 47.93 -11.03
N THR A 707 -18.81 48.63 -10.96
CA THR A 707 -18.03 48.85 -9.73
C THR A 707 -18.30 50.23 -9.13
N GLU A 708 -18.56 50.29 -7.82
CA GLU A 708 -18.66 51.57 -7.09
C GLU A 708 -17.31 52.31 -7.02
N ASP A 709 -16.20 51.57 -6.96
CA ASP A 709 -14.82 52.09 -7.01
C ASP A 709 -13.95 51.18 -7.89
N ALA A 710 -13.37 51.76 -8.94
CA ALA A 710 -12.52 51.04 -9.89
C ALA A 710 -11.08 50.83 -9.40
N PHE A 711 -10.53 51.76 -8.60
CA PHE A 711 -9.18 51.65 -8.02
C PHE A 711 -9.15 50.60 -6.89
N ASP A 712 -10.13 50.59 -6.00
CA ASP A 712 -10.30 49.51 -5.02
C ASP A 712 -10.54 48.16 -5.71
N THR A 713 -11.27 48.13 -6.83
CA THR A 713 -11.42 46.90 -7.62
C THR A 713 -10.09 46.44 -8.25
N ILE A 714 -9.20 47.35 -8.67
CA ILE A 714 -7.83 47.01 -9.08
C ILE A 714 -6.98 46.52 -7.89
N ASN A 715 -7.08 47.15 -6.71
CA ASN A 715 -6.39 46.66 -5.51
C ASN A 715 -6.81 45.22 -5.15
N LYS A 716 -8.10 44.89 -5.32
CA LYS A 716 -8.66 43.53 -5.19
C LYS A 716 -8.18 42.56 -6.27
N ILE A 717 -7.84 43.04 -7.47
CA ILE A 717 -7.19 42.25 -8.53
C ILE A 717 -5.73 41.96 -8.17
N GLU A 718 -4.94 42.98 -7.82
CA GLU A 718 -3.52 42.79 -7.49
C GLU A 718 -3.33 41.92 -6.24
N ALA A 719 -4.19 42.05 -5.21
CA ALA A 719 -4.18 41.13 -4.06
C ALA A 719 -4.36 39.65 -4.48
N LYS A 720 -5.19 39.38 -5.50
CA LYS A 720 -5.38 38.03 -6.07
C LYS A 720 -4.21 37.59 -6.96
N ILE A 721 -3.55 38.53 -7.65
CA ILE A 721 -2.29 38.27 -8.36
C ILE A 721 -1.19 37.89 -7.37
N GLN A 722 -1.12 38.54 -6.20
CA GLN A 722 -0.20 38.17 -5.13
C GLN A 722 -0.51 36.77 -4.55
N THR A 723 -1.78 36.35 -4.47
CA THR A 723 -2.15 34.95 -4.16
C THR A 723 -1.57 33.97 -5.18
N LEU A 724 -1.62 34.29 -6.49
CA LEU A 724 -1.01 33.44 -7.53
C LEU A 724 0.52 33.41 -7.43
N ILE A 725 1.16 34.53 -7.09
CA ILE A 725 2.61 34.62 -6.88
C ILE A 725 3.04 33.80 -5.65
N PHE A 726 2.23 33.77 -4.58
CA PHE A 726 2.46 32.87 -3.46
C PHE A 726 2.40 31.41 -3.89
N LEU A 727 1.34 31.02 -4.61
CA LEU A 727 1.18 29.65 -5.15
C LEU A 727 2.33 29.25 -6.10
N LEU A 728 2.94 30.20 -6.82
CA LEU A 728 4.13 29.98 -7.66
C LEU A 728 5.40 29.76 -6.83
N ASN A 729 5.62 30.59 -5.80
CA ASN A 729 6.80 30.49 -4.95
C ASN A 729 6.78 29.25 -4.05
N GLY A 730 5.59 28.76 -3.70
CA GLY A 730 5.37 27.52 -2.98
C GLY A 730 5.75 27.60 -1.50
N GLU A 731 5.47 26.51 -0.79
CA GLU A 731 5.73 26.43 0.65
C GLU A 731 7.25 26.48 0.94
N GLU A 732 7.66 27.21 1.98
CA GLU A 732 9.07 27.45 2.32
C GLU A 732 9.90 28.09 1.16
N ASN A 733 9.23 28.81 0.24
CA ASN A 733 9.78 29.36 -1.01
C ASN A 733 10.35 28.29 -1.98
N LYS A 734 9.81 27.06 -1.94
CA LYS A 734 10.17 25.97 -2.85
C LYS A 734 9.11 25.80 -3.93
N ARG A 735 9.42 26.30 -5.13
CA ARG A 735 8.55 26.19 -6.31
C ARG A 735 8.26 24.74 -6.68
N CYS A 736 7.08 24.50 -7.26
CA CYS A 736 6.79 23.24 -7.94
C CYS A 736 7.23 23.34 -9.41
N ASP A 737 8.30 22.62 -9.78
CA ASP A 737 8.83 22.62 -11.15
C ASP A 737 7.74 22.32 -12.20
N SER A 738 6.87 21.33 -11.91
CA SER A 738 5.81 20.88 -12.81
C SER A 738 4.59 21.81 -12.92
N TRP A 739 4.63 22.96 -12.25
CA TRP A 739 3.64 24.05 -12.33
C TRP A 739 4.24 25.42 -12.67
N THR A 740 5.55 25.58 -12.58
CA THR A 740 6.22 26.89 -12.66
C THR A 740 5.87 27.64 -13.95
N SER A 741 5.92 26.99 -15.11
CA SER A 741 5.52 27.60 -16.39
C SER A 741 4.04 28.01 -16.43
N THR A 742 3.15 27.15 -15.92
CA THR A 742 1.70 27.36 -15.91
C THR A 742 1.32 28.57 -15.05
N LEU A 743 1.93 28.69 -13.87
CA LEU A 743 1.71 29.81 -12.96
C LEU A 743 2.39 31.08 -13.47
N ASP A 744 3.64 31.04 -13.95
CA ASP A 744 4.32 32.19 -14.54
C ASP A 744 3.51 32.77 -15.72
N ASP A 745 3.01 31.93 -16.64
CA ASP A 745 2.23 32.39 -17.79
C ASP A 745 0.84 32.91 -17.40
N MET A 746 0.19 32.34 -16.39
CA MET A 746 -1.06 32.86 -15.88
C MET A 746 -0.87 34.20 -15.16
N ILE A 747 0.17 34.35 -14.33
CA ILE A 747 0.52 35.60 -13.63
C ILE A 747 0.83 36.72 -14.64
N LYS A 748 1.57 36.42 -15.73
CA LYS A 748 1.80 37.37 -16.83
C LYS A 748 0.50 37.87 -17.45
N LYS A 749 -0.45 36.97 -17.74
CA LYS A 749 -1.76 37.33 -18.31
C LYS A 749 -2.59 38.18 -17.34
N MET A 750 -2.70 37.77 -16.08
CA MET A 750 -3.47 38.50 -15.07
C MET A 750 -2.90 39.89 -14.79
N ARG A 751 -1.56 40.02 -14.73
CA ARG A 751 -0.88 41.33 -14.65
C ARG A 751 -1.14 42.22 -15.87
N LYS A 752 -1.15 41.64 -17.08
CA LYS A 752 -1.51 42.41 -18.28
C LYS A 752 -2.93 42.96 -18.18
N ILE A 753 -3.91 42.13 -17.80
CA ILE A 753 -5.29 42.56 -17.58
C ILE A 753 -5.35 43.70 -16.55
N SER A 754 -4.63 43.60 -15.43
CA SER A 754 -4.60 44.67 -14.43
C SER A 754 -3.97 45.98 -14.93
N SER A 755 -2.94 45.91 -15.79
CA SER A 755 -2.32 47.08 -16.44
C SER A 755 -3.25 47.70 -17.48
N ASP A 756 -3.79 46.90 -18.39
CA ASP A 756 -4.70 47.34 -19.46
C ASP A 756 -5.95 48.06 -18.87
N LEU A 757 -6.39 47.64 -17.67
CA LEU A 757 -7.48 48.29 -16.92
C LEU A 757 -7.05 49.58 -16.22
N PHE A 758 -5.88 49.60 -15.59
CA PHE A 758 -5.35 50.80 -14.93
C PHE A 758 -5.13 51.93 -15.94
N ASP A 759 -4.49 51.62 -17.06
CA ASP A 759 -4.24 52.57 -18.16
C ASP A 759 -5.56 53.12 -18.75
N LYS A 760 -6.62 52.28 -18.82
CA LYS A 760 -7.96 52.72 -19.24
C LYS A 760 -8.59 53.70 -18.25
N ILE A 761 -8.47 53.47 -16.94
CA ILE A 761 -9.04 54.35 -15.90
C ILE A 761 -8.33 55.71 -15.93
N MET A 762 -6.99 55.72 -15.91
CA MET A 762 -6.21 56.97 -15.97
C MET A 762 -6.56 57.80 -17.22
N ALA A 763 -6.65 57.15 -18.39
CA ALA A 763 -7.05 57.80 -19.64
C ALA A 763 -8.51 58.30 -19.66
N THR A 764 -9.32 57.95 -18.66
CA THR A 764 -10.69 58.46 -18.48
C THR A 764 -10.72 59.65 -17.50
N GLU A 765 -9.86 59.68 -16.49
CA GLU A 765 -9.76 60.80 -15.53
C GLU A 765 -9.09 62.05 -16.12
N ASP A 766 -8.06 61.89 -16.96
CA ASP A 766 -7.41 63.01 -17.66
C ASP A 766 -8.41 63.84 -18.50
N ILE A 767 -9.48 63.21 -19.00
CA ILE A 767 -10.54 63.85 -19.79
C ILE A 767 -11.46 64.75 -18.91
N TYR A 768 -11.53 64.50 -17.61
CA TYR A 768 -12.34 65.29 -16.67
C TYR A 768 -11.57 66.47 -16.05
N MET A 769 -10.22 66.40 -15.99
CA MET A 769 -9.38 67.49 -15.49
C MET A 769 -9.30 68.70 -16.44
N ASP A 770 -9.52 68.51 -17.74
CA ASP A 770 -9.46 69.56 -18.78
C ASP A 770 -10.69 70.51 -18.78
N LYS A 771 -11.37 70.63 -17.62
CA LYS A 771 -12.61 71.38 -17.43
C LYS A 771 -12.53 72.42 -16.31
N TYR A 772 -11.34 73.00 -16.12
CA TYR A 772 -11.12 74.13 -15.22
C TYR A 772 -11.43 75.45 -15.93
N ASP A 773 -12.52 76.12 -15.55
CA ASP A 773 -12.94 77.41 -16.11
C ASP A 773 -12.28 78.56 -15.31
N PRO A 774 -11.34 79.34 -15.89
CA PRO A 774 -10.53 80.32 -15.16
C PRO A 774 -11.24 81.68 -14.99
N MET A 775 -12.54 81.66 -14.67
CA MET A 775 -13.42 82.83 -14.70
C MET A 775 -14.34 82.96 -13.46
N ASP A 776 -13.85 82.59 -12.28
CA ASP A 776 -14.33 83.17 -11.00
C ASP A 776 -13.11 83.64 -10.18
N VAL A 777 -13.03 84.95 -9.97
CA VAL A 777 -11.99 85.65 -9.22
C VAL A 777 -12.69 86.64 -8.28
N ASP A 778 -12.04 86.96 -7.16
CA ASP A 778 -12.50 87.84 -6.07
C ASP A 778 -13.52 87.22 -5.09
N ASP A 779 -13.02 86.61 -4.01
CA ASP A 779 -13.14 87.26 -2.69
C ASP A 779 -12.14 86.73 -1.62
N VAL A 780 -11.56 87.67 -0.85
CA VAL A 780 -11.30 87.66 0.61
C VAL A 780 -10.85 86.35 1.31
N SER A 781 -9.77 86.27 2.11
CA SER A 781 -8.76 87.27 2.54
C SER A 781 -7.49 86.62 3.12
N MET A 782 -6.40 87.39 3.23
CA MET A 782 -5.25 87.03 4.08
C MET A 782 -5.55 87.24 5.57
N VAL A 783 -5.18 86.25 6.40
CA VAL A 783 -4.73 86.45 7.79
C VAL A 783 -3.58 85.46 8.03
N ASN A 784 -2.52 85.88 8.72
CA ASN A 784 -1.40 85.02 9.12
C ASN A 784 -1.65 84.39 10.49
N ASP A 785 -0.92 83.32 10.81
CA ASP A 785 -0.04 83.18 11.99
C ASP A 785 0.74 81.85 11.76
N MET A 786 2.08 81.84 11.68
CA MET A 786 3.06 81.90 12.79
C MET A 786 2.90 80.72 13.76
N ASP A 787 3.81 79.74 13.75
CA ASP A 787 5.10 79.69 14.51
C ASP A 787 4.83 79.42 16.01
N ASP A 788 5.44 78.48 16.75
CA ASP A 788 6.56 77.53 16.55
C ASP A 788 6.17 76.17 17.23
N THR A 789 6.84 75.02 17.08
CA THR A 789 8.21 74.71 17.54
C THR A 789 8.71 73.33 17.08
N ASP A 790 9.98 73.28 16.69
CA ASP A 790 11.07 72.37 17.11
C ASP A 790 10.75 71.20 18.09
N GLU A 791 11.46 70.06 18.09
CA GLU A 791 12.74 69.67 17.46
C GLU A 791 12.83 68.12 17.32
N MET A 792 13.81 67.62 16.53
CA MET A 792 14.52 66.30 16.57
C MET A 792 13.82 65.01 17.12
N ASP A 793 14.05 63.81 16.57
CA ASP A 793 15.25 63.28 15.91
C ASP A 793 14.92 62.04 15.04
N LEU A 794 15.60 61.84 13.91
CA LEU A 794 15.56 60.58 13.14
C LEU A 794 16.93 60.25 12.52
N VAL A 795 17.64 59.29 13.12
CA VAL A 795 18.89 58.74 12.60
C VAL A 795 18.59 57.64 11.57
N PRO A 796 19.19 57.65 10.35
CA PRO A 796 18.72 56.82 9.23
C PRO A 796 19.30 55.40 9.21
N GLY A 797 18.49 54.44 8.75
CA GLY A 797 18.90 53.09 8.37
C GLY A 797 18.80 52.85 6.86
N GLN A 798 19.95 52.69 6.20
CA GLN A 798 20.09 52.13 4.85
C GLN A 798 20.67 50.70 4.93
N PRO A 799 20.63 49.89 3.87
CA PRO A 799 19.59 49.75 2.84
C PRO A 799 19.22 48.25 2.66
N ALA A 800 18.64 47.88 1.52
CA ALA A 800 18.60 46.50 1.01
C ALA A 800 19.86 46.16 0.19
#